data_AF-A0A310SKG0-F1
#
_entry.id   AF-A0A310SKG0-F1
#
_cell.length_a   1.000
_cell.length_b   1.000
_cell.length_c   1.000
_cell.angle_alpha   90.00
_cell.angle_beta   90.00
_cell.angle_gamma   90.00
#
_symmetry.space_group_name_H-M   'P 1'
#
loop_
_entity.id
_entity.type
_entity.pdbx_description
1 polymer ?
#
loop_
_entity_poly.entity_id
_entity_poly.type
_entity_poly.pdbx_seq_one_letter_code
_entity_poly.pdbx_strand_id
1 'polypeptide(L)'
;MPGFSSVGTFKIFIGNLADKTSNADIKPLFEKYGKVVECDVVKNYGFVHMENEEAGRNAIQNLNGHIVHGQPIKCEAAKSRKGPNTPTTKIFVGNLTDNTKAPQVRELFAKYGTVVECDIVRNYGFVHLEATGDVNDAIKELNGQMVDGQPMKVQISTSRVRQRPGMGDPEQCYRCGRGGHWSKECPKGGMGGGPDRNGYRDRMFGRDPYPPPPPPPFLRDRLMGGGRFGDYESYYDRRGFEDTRDLYERRFTGMTGPCDMGSSMCGLDFPPMTMPPLPPRRDPMPPMPPLGMGSMRDTGFSRGNEYGMFSRRSPPPSGNNGRFREGLLLGLGNPLLDISATVDSDFLNKYDLISNNAILAQEKHKPMYDELIEHYKADFIAGGSVQNTMRVAQWFLKKPRVATYMGCVGMDKYSKILEDKARADGLNVRYQYTNQEPTGTCAVLITGNERSLCANLAAATCFSRSHIEEPENKDLIEIAEYIYISGFFLTVSPETIQAIAQHAFEKNKMFMMNLSAPFLCEHYKKPMLAALPYVDILFGNETEAETFAKENDFQITSRKEIVLKLSQIEKMNRKRQRIVIITQGSKNILVAKDNTIIEFPAMKLPEEKIVDTNGAGDAFVGGFLAQLVQGRSIEVCIKCGIWAAAQIVQRSGCTYEGKPTFSP
;
A
#
# COMPACT_ATOMS: atom_id res chain seq x y z
N MET A 1 -7.40 18.23 27.77
CA MET A 1 -7.22 17.10 28.68
C MET A 1 -5.81 16.58 28.48
N PRO A 2 -4.96 16.51 29.52
CA PRO A 2 -3.58 16.06 29.39
C PRO A 2 -3.52 14.55 29.13
N GLY A 3 -2.49 14.11 28.41
CA GLY A 3 -2.36 12.79 27.80
C GLY A 3 -2.25 11.61 28.76
N PHE A 4 -2.76 10.47 28.33
CA PHE A 4 -2.60 9.19 29.01
C PHE A 4 -1.18 8.66 28.83
N SER A 5 -0.39 8.80 29.89
CA SER A 5 0.81 8.01 30.16
C SER A 5 0.48 6.52 30.27
N SER A 6 1.34 5.67 29.71
CA SER A 6 1.32 4.21 29.89
C SER A 6 1.39 3.83 31.38
N VAL A 7 0.27 3.44 31.98
CA VAL A 7 0.24 2.89 33.35
C VAL A 7 0.60 1.41 33.28
N GLY A 8 1.64 1.00 34.02
CA GLY A 8 2.04 -0.40 34.12
C GLY A 8 1.00 -1.21 34.89
N THR A 9 0.40 -2.21 34.24
CA THR A 9 -0.51 -3.16 34.89
C THR A 9 0.27 -4.21 35.68
N PHE A 10 -0.26 -4.65 36.83
CA PHE A 10 0.37 -5.64 37.70
C PHE A 10 -0.22 -7.03 37.44
N LYS A 11 0.59 -7.92 36.87
CA LYS A 11 0.17 -9.27 36.49
C LYS A 11 0.32 -10.25 37.66
N ILE A 12 -0.75 -10.99 37.94
CA ILE A 12 -0.83 -12.04 38.96
C ILE A 12 -0.99 -13.38 38.26
N PHE A 13 -0.25 -14.40 38.70
CA PHE A 13 -0.43 -15.79 38.31
C PHE A 13 -1.31 -16.50 39.34
N ILE A 14 -2.26 -17.28 38.84
CA ILE A 14 -3.18 -18.09 39.64
C ILE A 14 -2.97 -19.55 39.23
N GLY A 15 -2.41 -20.37 40.11
CA GLY A 15 -2.25 -21.80 39.89
C GLY A 15 -3.29 -22.63 40.65
N ASN A 16 -3.31 -23.93 40.36
CA ASN A 16 -4.16 -24.92 41.05
C ASN A 16 -5.66 -24.62 40.90
N LEU A 17 -6.06 -24.19 39.69
CA LEU A 17 -7.47 -24.06 39.32
C LEU A 17 -8.02 -25.43 38.93
N ALA A 18 -9.26 -25.72 39.35
CA ALA A 18 -9.96 -26.91 38.90
C ALA A 18 -10.35 -26.79 37.43
N ASP A 19 -10.38 -27.89 36.67
CA ASP A 19 -10.66 -27.90 35.21
C ASP A 19 -12.01 -27.27 34.82
N LYS A 20 -12.96 -27.17 35.76
CA LYS A 20 -14.27 -26.54 35.58
C LYS A 20 -14.30 -25.03 35.89
N THR A 21 -13.17 -24.45 36.29
CA THR A 21 -13.08 -23.04 36.72
C THR A 21 -12.98 -22.13 35.51
N SER A 22 -13.82 -21.10 35.45
CA SER A 22 -13.90 -20.16 34.33
C SER A 22 -13.47 -18.75 34.74
N ASN A 23 -13.27 -17.87 33.75
CA ASN A 23 -13.00 -16.44 33.98
C ASN A 23 -14.08 -15.77 34.85
N ALA A 24 -15.34 -16.21 34.73
CA ALA A 24 -16.47 -15.67 35.49
C ALA A 24 -16.40 -16.00 36.99
N ASP A 25 -15.72 -17.08 37.37
CA ASP A 25 -15.52 -17.47 38.78
C ASP A 25 -14.36 -16.70 39.42
N ILE A 26 -13.33 -16.38 38.64
CA ILE A 26 -12.08 -15.80 39.12
C ILE A 26 -12.14 -14.27 39.12
N LYS A 27 -12.63 -13.63 38.06
CA LYS A 27 -12.64 -12.17 37.92
C LYS A 27 -13.30 -11.44 39.10
N PRO A 28 -14.49 -11.85 39.61
CA PRO A 28 -15.15 -11.17 40.72
C PRO A 28 -14.38 -11.27 42.06
N LEU A 29 -13.55 -12.31 42.23
CA LEU A 29 -12.74 -12.46 43.44
C LEU A 29 -11.64 -11.40 43.51
N PHE A 30 -11.03 -11.07 42.37
CA PHE A 30 -9.95 -10.08 42.27
C PHE A 30 -10.47 -8.63 42.20
N GLU A 31 -11.68 -8.42 41.66
CA GLU A 31 -12.32 -7.10 41.63
C GLU A 31 -12.58 -6.50 43.03
N LYS A 32 -12.67 -7.33 44.07
CA LYS A 32 -12.81 -6.87 45.47
C LYS A 32 -11.60 -6.08 45.98
N TYR A 33 -10.43 -6.28 45.37
CA TYR A 33 -9.17 -5.68 45.81
C TYR A 33 -8.70 -4.54 44.89
N GLY A 34 -9.33 -4.40 43.71
CA GLY A 34 -9.05 -3.32 42.77
C GLY A 34 -9.59 -3.62 41.38
N LYS A 35 -9.44 -2.67 40.44
CA LYS A 35 -9.94 -2.82 39.07
C LYS A 35 -9.11 -3.86 38.31
N VAL A 36 -9.77 -4.91 37.82
CA VAL A 36 -9.21 -5.93 36.94
C VAL A 36 -9.27 -5.42 35.49
N VAL A 37 -8.11 -5.29 34.85
CA VAL A 37 -7.99 -4.87 33.44
C VAL A 37 -8.23 -6.06 32.51
N GLU A 38 -7.73 -7.24 32.88
CA GLU A 38 -7.79 -8.46 32.05
C GLU A 38 -7.70 -9.71 32.95
N CYS A 39 -8.41 -10.78 32.59
CA CYS A 39 -8.43 -12.05 33.31
C CYS A 39 -8.51 -13.21 32.32
N ASP A 40 -7.50 -14.08 32.33
CA ASP A 40 -7.39 -15.24 31.45
C ASP A 40 -7.23 -16.52 32.27
N VAL A 41 -8.11 -17.49 32.10
CA VAL A 41 -8.03 -18.82 32.70
C VAL A 41 -7.75 -19.84 31.61
N VAL A 42 -6.68 -20.59 31.78
CA VAL A 42 -6.20 -21.63 30.86
C VAL A 42 -6.06 -22.94 31.63
N LYS A 43 -7.08 -23.80 31.50
CA LYS A 43 -7.15 -25.12 32.15
C LYS A 43 -6.97 -25.01 33.68
N ASN A 44 -5.79 -25.37 34.19
CA ASN A 44 -5.48 -25.48 35.61
C ASN A 44 -4.72 -24.27 36.18
N TYR A 45 -4.56 -23.21 35.41
CA TYR A 45 -3.96 -21.95 35.86
C TYR A 45 -4.58 -20.74 35.12
N GLY A 46 -4.29 -19.54 35.60
CA GLY A 46 -4.78 -18.30 34.99
C GLY A 46 -3.89 -17.10 35.32
N PHE A 47 -4.20 -15.98 34.68
CA PHE A 47 -3.55 -14.70 34.89
C PHE A 47 -4.58 -13.60 35.09
N VAL A 48 -4.31 -12.70 36.03
CA VAL A 48 -5.12 -11.51 36.27
C VAL A 48 -4.23 -10.29 36.20
N HIS A 49 -4.60 -9.30 35.38
CA HIS A 49 -3.92 -8.01 35.29
C HIS A 49 -4.70 -6.99 36.10
N MET A 50 -4.09 -6.50 37.17
CA MET A 50 -4.63 -5.42 38.00
C MET A 50 -4.15 -4.07 37.47
N GLU A 51 -5.00 -3.05 37.57
CA GLU A 51 -4.64 -1.68 37.20
C GLU A 51 -3.52 -1.11 38.09
N ASN A 52 -3.50 -1.52 39.38
CA ASN A 52 -2.57 -1.01 40.39
C ASN A 52 -1.74 -2.14 41.03
N GLU A 53 -0.44 -1.90 41.25
CA GLU A 53 0.47 -2.84 41.91
C GLU A 53 0.10 -3.10 43.38
N GLU A 54 -0.33 -2.07 44.11
CA GLU A 54 -0.77 -2.20 45.51
C GLU A 54 -2.01 -3.10 45.64
N ALA A 55 -2.99 -2.90 44.75
CA ALA A 55 -4.18 -3.74 44.66
C ALA A 55 -3.81 -5.20 44.36
N GLY A 56 -2.83 -5.42 43.48
CA GLY A 56 -2.40 -6.75 43.12
C GLY A 56 -1.66 -7.49 44.23
N ARG A 57 -0.80 -6.80 45.00
CA ARG A 57 -0.14 -7.39 46.19
C ARG A 57 -1.15 -7.71 47.30
N ASN A 58 -2.14 -6.84 47.51
CA ASN A 58 -3.22 -7.06 48.47
C ASN A 58 -4.10 -8.26 48.07
N ALA A 59 -4.43 -8.38 46.78
CA ALA A 59 -5.16 -9.53 46.25
C ALA A 59 -4.38 -10.85 46.45
N ILE A 60 -3.06 -10.85 46.20
CA ILE A 60 -2.22 -12.04 46.43
C ILE A 60 -2.23 -12.47 47.90
N GLN A 61 -2.07 -11.53 48.84
CA GLN A 61 -2.03 -11.86 50.27
C GLN A 61 -3.33 -12.49 50.78
N ASN A 62 -4.48 -12.03 50.28
CA ASN A 62 -5.79 -12.47 50.77
C ASN A 62 -6.40 -13.63 49.97
N LEU A 63 -6.05 -13.79 48.68
CA LEU A 63 -6.62 -14.84 47.82
C LEU A 63 -5.71 -16.07 47.68
N ASN A 64 -4.45 -16.00 48.10
CA ASN A 64 -3.58 -17.18 48.08
C ASN A 64 -4.08 -18.21 49.10
N GLY A 65 -4.41 -19.42 48.63
CA GLY A 65 -5.03 -20.48 49.42
C GLY A 65 -6.56 -20.45 49.45
N HIS A 66 -7.21 -19.51 48.77
CA HIS A 66 -8.66 -19.42 48.72
C HIS A 66 -9.27 -20.62 47.98
N ILE A 67 -10.31 -21.24 48.54
CA ILE A 67 -10.92 -22.43 47.94
C ILE A 67 -11.86 -22.01 46.81
N VAL A 68 -11.54 -22.38 45.58
CA VAL A 68 -12.40 -22.24 44.41
C VAL A 68 -12.73 -23.62 43.88
N HIS A 69 -14.02 -23.95 43.79
CA HIS A 69 -14.49 -25.24 43.29
C HIS A 69 -13.88 -26.47 44.01
N GLY A 70 -13.54 -26.33 45.30
CA GLY A 70 -12.97 -27.40 46.13
C GLY A 70 -11.44 -27.51 46.06
N GLN A 71 -10.75 -26.64 45.32
CA GLN A 71 -9.28 -26.59 45.27
C GLN A 71 -8.75 -25.25 45.79
N PRO A 72 -7.68 -25.25 46.63
CA PRO A 72 -7.06 -24.01 47.09
C PRO A 72 -6.23 -23.39 45.96
N ILE A 73 -6.61 -22.20 45.51
CA ILE A 73 -5.90 -21.50 44.43
C ILE A 73 -4.57 -20.95 44.94
N LYS A 74 -3.56 -20.93 44.07
CA LYS A 74 -2.23 -20.40 44.39
C LYS A 74 -2.02 -19.06 43.69
N CYS A 75 -1.99 -17.96 44.44
CA CYS A 75 -1.82 -16.62 43.88
C CYS A 75 -0.38 -16.14 44.10
N GLU A 76 0.32 -15.77 43.03
CA GLU A 76 1.67 -15.22 43.08
C GLU A 76 1.81 -14.04 42.12
N ALA A 77 2.68 -13.08 42.42
CA ALA A 77 3.04 -12.05 41.44
C ALA A 77 3.65 -12.75 40.22
N ALA A 78 3.09 -12.53 39.04
CA ALA A 78 3.58 -13.20 37.85
C ALA A 78 5.01 -12.74 37.60
N LYS A 79 5.96 -13.67 37.75
CA LYS A 79 7.33 -13.48 37.29
C LYS A 79 7.22 -13.39 35.78
N SER A 80 7.09 -12.17 35.26
CA SER A 80 7.30 -11.89 33.85
C SER A 80 8.56 -12.66 33.45
N ARG A 81 8.52 -13.43 32.34
CA ARG A 81 9.75 -13.89 31.68
C ARG A 81 10.47 -12.65 31.14
N LYS A 82 10.94 -11.80 32.05
CA LYS A 82 12.12 -11.01 31.85
C LYS A 82 13.19 -12.06 31.63
N GLY A 83 13.72 -12.12 30.40
CA GLY A 83 15.04 -12.72 30.21
C GLY A 83 15.93 -12.18 31.33
N PRO A 84 16.73 -13.04 31.97
CA PRO A 84 17.40 -12.65 33.21
C PRO A 84 18.19 -11.37 32.96
N ASN A 85 18.04 -10.40 33.86
CA ASN A 85 18.77 -9.13 33.83
C ASN A 85 20.26 -9.33 34.17
N THR A 86 20.75 -10.57 34.13
CA THR A 86 22.16 -10.89 34.22
C THR A 86 22.78 -10.71 32.83
N PRO A 87 23.93 -10.03 32.74
CA PRO A 87 24.66 -9.94 31.48
C PRO A 87 24.94 -11.36 31.00
N THR A 88 24.52 -11.68 29.78
CA THR A 88 24.83 -12.95 29.12
C THR A 88 25.72 -12.69 27.93
N THR A 89 26.64 -13.61 27.68
CA THR A 89 27.49 -13.60 26.50
C THR A 89 26.92 -14.56 25.47
N LYS A 90 26.61 -14.03 24.28
CA LYS A 90 26.08 -14.81 23.17
C LYS A 90 27.23 -15.45 22.39
N ILE A 91 27.18 -16.76 22.24
CA ILE A 91 28.15 -17.58 21.52
C ILE A 91 27.48 -18.12 20.25
N PHE A 92 28.20 -18.07 19.13
CA PHE A 92 27.78 -18.68 17.88
C PHE A 92 28.36 -20.09 17.76
N VAL A 93 27.52 -21.06 17.40
CA VAL A 93 27.89 -22.45 17.16
C VAL A 93 27.52 -22.81 15.73
N GLY A 94 28.49 -22.94 14.83
CA GLY A 94 28.27 -23.30 13.43
C GLY A 94 28.71 -24.73 13.11
N ASN A 95 28.43 -25.16 11.88
CA ASN A 95 28.78 -26.49 11.37
C ASN A 95 28.11 -27.62 12.15
N LEU A 96 26.84 -27.41 12.51
CA LEU A 96 25.98 -28.41 13.14
C LEU A 96 25.28 -29.21 12.03
N THR A 97 25.04 -30.50 12.30
CA THR A 97 24.27 -31.35 11.38
C THR A 97 22.78 -31.26 11.70
N ASP A 98 21.91 -31.64 10.77
CA ASP A 98 20.45 -31.66 10.99
C ASP A 98 20.03 -32.65 12.11
N ASN A 99 20.93 -33.57 12.51
CA ASN A 99 20.69 -34.51 13.60
C ASN A 99 21.00 -33.90 14.98
N THR A 100 21.77 -32.81 15.04
CA THR A 100 22.23 -32.21 16.29
C THR A 100 21.13 -31.33 16.89
N LYS A 101 20.64 -31.69 18.09
CA LYS A 101 19.52 -30.99 18.75
C LYS A 101 19.98 -30.06 19.87
N ALA A 102 19.18 -29.03 20.16
CA ALA A 102 19.49 -28.01 21.18
C ALA A 102 19.86 -28.57 22.57
N PRO A 103 19.26 -29.67 23.07
CA PRO A 103 19.66 -30.26 24.35
C PRO A 103 21.10 -30.76 24.38
N GLN A 104 21.60 -31.35 23.28
CA GLN A 104 22.98 -31.87 23.20
C GLN A 104 24.00 -30.74 23.23
N VAL A 105 23.74 -29.68 22.45
CA VAL A 105 24.59 -28.48 22.46
C VAL A 105 24.55 -27.82 23.84
N ARG A 106 23.37 -27.71 24.46
CA ARG A 106 23.24 -27.16 25.81
C ARG A 106 24.07 -27.92 26.85
N GLU A 107 24.09 -29.24 26.81
CA GLU A 107 24.86 -30.07 27.75
C GLU A 107 26.38 -29.87 27.61
N LEU A 108 26.87 -29.69 26.39
CA LEU A 108 28.29 -29.41 26.13
C LEU A 108 28.71 -28.05 26.70
N PHE A 109 27.86 -27.03 26.54
CA PHE A 109 28.13 -25.68 27.04
C PHE A 109 27.87 -25.52 28.54
N ALA A 110 27.07 -26.39 29.16
CA ALA A 110 26.78 -26.36 30.60
C ALA A 110 28.03 -26.60 31.47
N LYS A 111 29.10 -27.20 30.93
CA LYS A 111 30.37 -27.42 31.64
C LYS A 111 31.17 -26.14 31.91
N TYR A 112 30.92 -25.08 31.12
CA TYR A 112 31.67 -23.83 31.18
C TYR A 112 30.85 -22.66 31.75
N GLY A 113 29.60 -22.93 32.15
CA GLY A 113 28.74 -21.96 32.81
C GLY A 113 27.25 -22.25 32.63
N THR A 114 26.42 -21.42 33.28
CA THR A 114 24.96 -21.56 33.20
C THR A 114 24.46 -21.16 31.82
N VAL A 115 23.95 -22.13 31.05
CA VAL A 115 23.28 -21.87 29.76
C VAL A 115 21.86 -21.39 30.00
N VAL A 116 21.63 -20.11 29.70
CA VAL A 116 20.34 -19.43 29.83
C VAL A 116 19.40 -19.78 28.67
N GLU A 117 19.94 -19.84 27.45
CA GLU A 117 19.17 -20.09 26.23
C GLU A 117 20.06 -20.76 25.18
N CYS A 118 19.48 -21.68 24.40
CA CYS A 118 20.18 -22.40 23.33
C CYS A 118 19.21 -22.63 22.16
N ASP A 119 19.45 -21.95 21.04
CA ASP A 119 18.64 -22.04 19.84
C ASP A 119 19.46 -22.62 18.69
N ILE A 120 18.92 -23.62 17.98
CA ILE A 120 19.53 -24.16 16.77
C ILE A 120 18.63 -23.82 15.58
N VAL A 121 19.21 -23.21 14.56
CA VAL A 121 18.58 -22.85 13.29
C VAL A 121 19.33 -23.56 12.18
N ARG A 122 18.78 -24.70 11.73
CA ARG A 122 19.38 -25.55 10.69
C ARG A 122 20.80 -25.98 11.08
N ASN A 123 21.83 -25.51 10.36
CA ASN A 123 23.22 -25.91 10.47
C ASN A 123 24.07 -25.01 11.40
N TYR A 124 23.44 -24.10 12.15
CA TYR A 124 24.10 -23.28 13.16
C TYR A 124 23.15 -22.93 14.31
N GLY A 125 23.68 -22.47 15.43
CA GLY A 125 22.93 -22.12 16.62
C GLY A 125 23.58 -21.01 17.44
N PHE A 126 22.84 -20.55 18.45
CA PHE A 126 23.28 -19.55 19.40
C PHE A 126 23.07 -20.04 20.82
N VAL A 127 24.10 -19.86 21.66
CA VAL A 127 24.05 -20.20 23.08
C VAL A 127 24.28 -18.94 23.89
N HIS A 128 23.39 -18.65 24.83
CA HIS A 128 23.55 -17.55 25.79
C HIS A 128 24.07 -18.14 27.11
N LEU A 129 25.34 -17.87 27.41
CA LEU A 129 25.92 -18.16 28.73
C LEU A 129 25.82 -16.93 29.62
N GLU A 130 25.62 -17.15 30.91
CA GLU A 130 25.77 -16.10 31.91
C GLU A 130 27.21 -15.52 31.89
N ALA A 131 27.38 -14.21 32.10
CA ALA A 131 28.68 -13.53 32.03
C ALA A 131 29.69 -13.97 33.11
N THR A 132 29.24 -14.71 34.12
CA THR A 132 30.08 -15.38 35.10
C THR A 132 30.71 -16.67 34.57
N GLY A 133 30.29 -17.17 33.39
CA GLY A 133 30.85 -18.36 32.75
C GLY A 133 32.15 -18.09 32.00
N ASP A 134 32.99 -19.13 31.89
CA ASP A 134 34.28 -19.11 31.22
C ASP A 134 34.13 -19.20 29.69
N VAL A 135 33.58 -18.14 29.09
CA VAL A 135 33.26 -18.06 27.66
C VAL A 135 34.48 -18.31 26.77
N ASN A 136 35.65 -17.81 27.17
CA ASN A 136 36.88 -17.97 26.40
C ASN A 136 37.38 -19.43 26.41
N ASP A 137 37.22 -20.13 27.53
CA ASP A 137 37.61 -21.54 27.65
C ASP A 137 36.62 -22.44 26.90
N ALA A 138 35.32 -22.14 26.98
CA ALA A 138 34.30 -22.80 26.17
C ALA A 138 34.62 -22.69 24.67
N ILE A 139 35.02 -21.52 24.17
CA ILE A 139 35.38 -21.33 22.77
C ILE A 139 36.66 -22.10 22.42
N LYS A 140 37.66 -22.09 23.30
CA LYS A 140 38.95 -22.74 23.06
C LYS A 140 38.82 -24.27 23.00
N GLU A 141 38.02 -24.87 23.87
CA GLU A 141 37.87 -26.33 23.97
C GLU A 141 36.78 -26.91 23.06
N LEU A 142 35.67 -26.18 22.86
CA LEU A 142 34.56 -26.67 22.04
C LEU A 142 34.75 -26.36 20.54
N ASN A 143 35.54 -25.35 20.17
CA ASN A 143 35.81 -25.06 18.76
C ASN A 143 36.67 -26.16 18.12
N GLY A 144 36.10 -26.89 17.17
CA GLY A 144 36.71 -28.06 16.54
C GLY A 144 36.31 -29.40 17.16
N GLN A 145 35.48 -29.41 18.21
CA GLN A 145 35.00 -30.65 18.80
C GLN A 145 34.05 -31.39 17.83
N MET A 146 34.26 -32.69 17.69
CA MET A 146 33.43 -33.54 16.82
C MET A 146 32.07 -33.81 17.46
N VAL A 147 30.99 -33.30 16.85
CA VAL A 147 29.60 -33.64 17.18
C VAL A 147 28.94 -34.18 15.93
N ASP A 148 28.35 -35.37 16.04
CA ASP A 148 27.70 -36.09 14.94
C ASP A 148 28.60 -36.24 13.69
N GLY A 149 29.90 -36.45 13.90
CA GLY A 149 30.88 -36.67 12.83
C GLY A 149 31.36 -35.39 12.12
N GLN A 150 30.95 -34.21 12.56
CA GLN A 150 31.45 -32.92 12.06
C GLN A 150 32.09 -32.07 13.17
N PRO A 151 33.18 -31.33 12.88
CA PRO A 151 33.79 -30.44 13.84
C PRO A 151 32.93 -29.18 14.00
N MET A 152 32.40 -28.93 15.20
CA MET A 152 31.62 -27.72 15.45
C MET A 152 32.52 -26.48 15.42
N LYS A 153 31.98 -25.34 14.99
CA LYS A 153 32.68 -24.05 14.98
C LYS A 153 32.12 -23.15 16.08
N VAL A 154 32.91 -22.84 17.10
CA VAL A 154 32.46 -22.01 18.24
C VAL A 154 33.19 -20.68 18.24
N GLN A 155 32.45 -19.56 18.27
CA GLN A 155 33.02 -18.20 18.25
C GLN A 155 32.17 -17.23 19.08
N ILE A 156 32.78 -16.17 19.64
CA ILE A 156 32.01 -15.07 20.24
C ILE A 156 31.07 -14.51 19.17
N SER A 157 29.78 -14.39 19.49
CA SER A 157 28.83 -13.84 18.55
C SER A 157 29.12 -12.35 18.34
N THR A 158 29.37 -11.96 17.09
CA THR A 158 29.50 -10.54 16.69
C THR A 158 28.14 -9.82 16.69
N SER A 159 27.04 -10.54 16.95
CA SER A 159 25.72 -9.94 17.08
C SER A 159 25.58 -9.31 18.48
N ARG A 160 25.68 -7.98 18.55
CA ARG A 160 25.31 -7.22 19.77
C ARG A 160 23.89 -7.61 20.18
N VAL A 161 23.69 -7.95 21.45
CA VAL A 161 22.37 -8.18 22.06
C VAL A 161 21.51 -6.96 21.74
N ARG A 162 20.45 -7.15 20.93
CA ARG A 162 19.46 -6.10 20.70
C ARG A 162 18.64 -5.97 21.98
N GLN A 163 19.02 -5.04 22.84
CA GLN A 163 18.15 -4.61 23.92
C GLN A 163 17.04 -3.75 23.31
N ARG A 164 15.96 -4.42 22.85
CA ARG A 164 14.71 -3.92 22.24
C ARG A 164 14.64 -3.92 20.70
N PRO A 165 13.46 -4.27 20.13
CA PRO A 165 13.14 -3.98 18.73
C PRO A 165 12.97 -2.47 18.53
N GLY A 166 13.71 -1.89 17.58
CA GLY A 166 13.52 -0.52 17.11
C GLY A 166 14.15 0.57 17.96
N MET A 167 15.46 0.80 17.80
CA MET A 167 16.06 2.15 17.77
C MET A 167 17.56 2.04 17.44
N GLY A 168 17.89 2.28 16.18
CA GLY A 168 19.10 2.99 15.79
C GLY A 168 18.62 4.21 15.01
N ASP A 169 19.30 5.34 15.13
CA ASP A 169 18.95 6.57 14.40
C ASP A 169 18.82 6.26 12.89
N PRO A 170 17.63 6.38 12.27
CA PRO A 170 17.40 5.97 10.88
C PRO A 170 18.27 6.71 9.86
N GLU A 171 18.93 7.79 10.29
CA GLU A 171 19.63 8.72 9.39
C GLU A 171 21.16 8.58 9.41
N GLN A 172 21.77 7.58 10.06
CA GLN A 172 23.23 7.50 10.14
C GLN A 172 23.81 6.14 9.72
N CYS A 173 24.75 6.16 8.78
CA CYS A 173 25.52 4.98 8.36
C CYS A 173 26.42 4.47 9.49
N TYR A 174 26.28 3.19 9.85
CA TYR A 174 27.00 2.56 10.97
C TYR A 174 28.53 2.49 10.78
N ARG A 175 29.05 2.59 9.55
CA ARG A 175 30.50 2.59 9.28
C ARG A 175 31.17 3.95 9.38
N CYS A 176 30.45 5.04 9.07
CA CYS A 176 31.08 6.36 8.93
C CYS A 176 30.34 7.49 9.65
N GLY A 177 29.20 7.22 10.28
CA GLY A 177 28.38 8.19 11.01
C GLY A 177 27.70 9.24 10.12
N ARG A 178 27.76 9.13 8.79
CA ARG A 178 27.12 10.09 7.87
C ARG A 178 25.79 9.55 7.34
N GLY A 179 24.82 10.45 7.18
CA GLY A 179 23.53 10.11 6.61
C GLY A 179 23.51 9.95 5.09
N GLY A 180 22.36 9.48 4.58
CA GLY A 180 22.08 9.38 3.15
C GLY A 180 22.56 8.10 2.45
N HIS A 181 23.09 7.09 3.16
CA HIS A 181 23.47 5.80 2.58
C HIS A 181 23.49 4.68 3.63
N TRP A 182 23.31 3.43 3.18
CA TRP A 182 23.37 2.26 4.05
C TRP A 182 24.83 1.81 4.26
N SER A 183 25.11 1.10 5.36
CA SER A 183 26.47 0.61 5.69
C SER A 183 27.10 -0.34 4.65
N LYS A 184 26.29 -0.89 3.74
CA LYS A 184 26.73 -1.67 2.57
C LYS A 184 27.21 -0.81 1.41
N GLU A 185 26.75 0.44 1.34
CA GLU A 185 27.03 1.41 0.27
C GLU A 185 28.03 2.48 0.75
N CYS A 186 28.72 2.22 1.87
CA CYS A 186 29.60 3.19 2.50
C CYS A 186 30.90 3.39 1.71
N PRO A 187 31.19 4.60 1.19
CA PRO A 187 32.38 4.86 0.37
C PRO A 187 33.72 4.70 1.11
N LYS A 188 33.71 4.55 2.45
CA LYS A 188 34.90 4.31 3.28
C LYS A 188 35.31 2.83 3.34
N GLY A 189 34.74 1.95 2.53
CA GLY A 189 35.09 0.53 2.45
C GLY A 189 36.37 0.26 1.65
N GLY A 190 37.51 0.82 2.08
CA GLY A 190 38.82 0.52 1.51
C GLY A 190 39.91 0.72 2.56
N MET A 191 40.62 -0.37 2.87
CA MET A 191 41.78 -0.51 3.76
C MET A 191 41.49 -0.84 5.24
N GLY A 192 41.82 -2.09 5.57
CA GLY A 192 41.79 -2.63 6.94
C GLY A 192 41.82 -4.16 6.99
N GLY A 193 42.46 -4.82 6.01
CA GLY A 193 42.83 -6.23 6.07
C GLY A 193 44.34 -6.34 5.91
N GLY A 194 45.00 -6.96 6.88
CA GLY A 194 46.39 -7.38 6.81
C GLY A 194 46.73 -8.15 8.09
N PRO A 195 47.49 -9.26 8.00
CA PRO A 195 48.71 -9.28 7.22
C PRO A 195 48.88 -10.51 6.31
N ASP A 196 49.25 -10.26 5.06
CA ASP A 196 50.28 -11.05 4.38
C ASP A 196 51.38 -10.07 3.93
N ARG A 197 52.55 -10.21 4.55
CA ARG A 197 53.73 -9.36 4.40
C ARG A 197 54.79 -10.12 3.61
N ASN A 198 55.18 -9.57 2.46
CA ASN A 198 56.55 -9.46 1.93
C ASN A 198 56.45 -8.74 0.59
N GLY A 199 57.17 -7.68 0.22
CA GLY A 199 58.33 -6.97 0.77
C GLY A 199 58.94 -6.23 -0.43
N TYR A 200 59.25 -4.94 -0.31
CA TYR A 200 59.90 -4.13 -1.36
C TYR A 200 61.40 -4.51 -1.53
N ARG A 201 61.92 -4.32 -2.76
CA ARG A 201 63.31 -4.48 -3.29
C ARG A 201 63.55 -5.84 -3.96
N ASP A 202 64.10 -5.97 -5.16
CA ASP A 202 65.11 -5.16 -5.85
C ASP A 202 65.02 -5.30 -7.38
N ARG A 203 65.60 -4.34 -8.11
CA ARG A 203 65.91 -4.48 -9.55
C ARG A 203 67.08 -5.45 -9.70
N MET A 204 66.95 -6.52 -10.49
CA MET A 204 67.97 -6.94 -11.49
C MET A 204 67.59 -8.25 -12.22
N PHE A 205 67.74 -8.22 -13.55
CA PHE A 205 67.80 -9.32 -14.53
C PHE A 205 66.55 -10.19 -14.83
N GLY A 206 66.03 -10.05 -16.05
CA GLY A 206 66.09 -11.14 -17.03
C GLY A 206 64.83 -11.94 -17.36
N ARG A 207 64.33 -11.69 -18.59
CA ARG A 207 63.61 -12.59 -19.52
C ARG A 207 62.15 -12.97 -19.25
N ASP A 208 61.29 -12.36 -20.09
CA ASP A 208 60.13 -13.01 -20.72
C ASP A 208 60.55 -14.33 -21.42
N PRO A 209 59.67 -15.34 -21.55
CA PRO A 209 58.75 -15.27 -22.69
C PRO A 209 57.38 -15.95 -22.48
N TYR A 210 56.28 -15.24 -22.69
CA TYR A 210 55.25 -15.51 -23.72
C TYR A 210 53.90 -14.83 -23.35
N PRO A 211 53.32 -14.01 -24.24
CA PRO A 211 51.94 -13.56 -24.11
C PRO A 211 50.94 -14.53 -24.79
N PRO A 212 49.66 -14.55 -24.35
CA PRO A 212 48.63 -15.45 -24.88
C PRO A 212 48.17 -15.08 -26.30
N PRO A 213 47.59 -16.04 -27.06
CA PRO A 213 47.36 -15.91 -28.50
C PRO A 213 46.10 -15.09 -28.88
N PRO A 214 46.06 -14.54 -30.12
CA PRO A 214 44.92 -13.79 -30.65
C PRO A 214 43.78 -14.68 -31.22
N PRO A 215 42.56 -14.13 -31.39
CA PRO A 215 41.38 -14.87 -31.86
C PRO A 215 41.40 -15.26 -33.35
N PRO A 216 40.56 -16.22 -33.80
CA PRO A 216 40.66 -16.84 -35.12
C PRO A 216 40.11 -15.99 -36.29
N PRO A 217 40.52 -16.29 -37.54
CA PRO A 217 40.35 -15.43 -38.70
C PRO A 217 39.19 -15.88 -39.59
N PHE A 218 38.11 -15.11 -39.59
CA PHE A 218 37.32 -14.90 -40.80
C PHE A 218 36.89 -13.45 -40.84
N LEU A 219 37.22 -12.80 -41.95
CA LEU A 219 36.87 -11.42 -42.35
C LEU A 219 37.85 -10.31 -41.95
N ARG A 220 39.11 -10.47 -42.37
CA ARG A 220 39.88 -9.32 -42.87
C ARG A 220 40.43 -9.65 -44.26
N ASP A 221 39.68 -9.26 -45.29
CA ASP A 221 40.22 -8.59 -46.47
C ASP A 221 39.10 -8.23 -47.46
N ARG A 222 38.63 -6.99 -47.37
CA ARG A 222 38.56 -6.09 -48.53
C ARG A 222 38.43 -4.64 -48.05
N LEU A 223 39.58 -4.03 -47.87
CA LEU A 223 39.74 -2.59 -48.05
C LEU A 223 39.63 -2.30 -49.56
N MET A 224 39.10 -1.13 -49.90
CA MET A 224 38.97 -0.50 -51.22
C MET A 224 37.66 -0.75 -51.99
N GLY A 225 36.77 0.25 -51.95
CA GLY A 225 35.70 0.38 -52.95
C GLY A 225 34.51 1.27 -52.55
N GLY A 226 34.73 2.57 -52.42
CA GLY A 226 33.83 3.68 -52.84
C GLY A 226 32.31 3.70 -52.52
N GLY A 227 31.87 4.87 -52.03
CA GLY A 227 30.48 5.38 -52.18
C GLY A 227 29.70 5.48 -50.87
N ARG A 228 29.72 6.62 -50.14
CA ARG A 228 28.93 7.87 -50.30
C ARG A 228 27.80 7.98 -49.24
N PHE A 229 28.01 8.92 -48.31
CA PHE A 229 27.07 9.78 -47.54
C PHE A 229 26.00 9.11 -46.64
N GLY A 230 25.72 9.58 -45.42
CA GLY A 230 26.18 10.76 -44.68
C GLY A 230 25.57 10.82 -43.26
N ASP A 231 26.32 11.48 -42.39
CA ASP A 231 25.92 12.32 -41.24
C ASP A 231 24.98 11.80 -40.14
N TYR A 232 25.53 11.59 -38.93
CA TYR A 232 25.24 12.48 -37.80
C TYR A 232 26.29 12.39 -36.69
N GLU A 233 26.54 13.56 -36.12
CA GLU A 233 27.77 14.02 -35.49
C GLU A 233 27.83 13.72 -33.98
N SER A 234 29.01 13.30 -33.51
CA SER A 234 29.41 13.40 -32.11
C SER A 234 30.12 14.72 -31.89
N TYR A 235 29.89 15.43 -30.78
CA TYR A 235 30.97 16.21 -30.14
C TYR A 235 30.64 16.51 -28.67
N TYR A 236 31.37 15.85 -27.77
CA TYR A 236 31.61 16.34 -26.42
C TYR A 236 32.93 17.13 -26.41
N ASP A 237 32.96 18.15 -25.56
CA ASP A 237 34.12 18.80 -24.95
C ASP A 237 35.03 19.71 -25.80
N ARG A 238 34.96 21.02 -25.50
CA ARG A 238 36.15 21.71 -24.95
C ARG A 238 35.83 22.99 -24.17
N ARG A 239 36.60 23.14 -23.07
CA ARG A 239 36.73 24.25 -22.12
C ARG A 239 36.94 25.63 -22.76
N GLY A 240 36.55 26.69 -22.01
CA GLY A 240 37.34 27.92 -21.91
C GLY A 240 36.55 29.24 -21.84
N PHE A 241 36.50 29.80 -20.62
CA PHE A 241 36.67 31.22 -20.25
C PHE A 241 35.88 32.38 -20.93
N GLU A 242 35.36 33.23 -20.03
CA GLU A 242 35.17 34.69 -20.10
C GLU A 242 34.08 35.32 -21.00
N ASP A 243 33.07 35.83 -20.28
CA ASP A 243 32.70 37.25 -20.20
C ASP A 243 31.72 37.86 -21.23
N THR A 244 30.88 38.70 -20.65
CA THR A 244 30.06 39.77 -21.22
C THR A 244 28.68 39.46 -21.86
N ARG A 245 27.66 39.86 -21.08
CA ARG A 245 26.60 40.83 -21.42
C ARG A 245 25.55 40.48 -22.48
N ASP A 246 24.35 40.23 -21.96
CA ASP A 246 23.21 41.15 -22.05
C ASP A 246 22.74 41.70 -23.41
N LEU A 247 21.46 41.41 -23.65
CA LEU A 247 20.44 42.26 -24.28
C LEU A 247 20.41 42.32 -25.82
N TYR A 248 19.28 41.88 -26.39
CA TYR A 248 18.71 42.57 -27.54
C TYR A 248 17.17 42.49 -27.52
N GLU A 249 16.55 43.58 -27.07
CA GLU A 249 15.21 43.99 -27.48
C GLU A 249 15.36 45.26 -28.34
N ARG A 250 14.58 45.31 -29.43
CA ARG A 250 13.99 46.51 -30.07
C ARG A 250 14.75 47.37 -31.09
N ARG A 251 14.09 47.44 -32.26
CA ARG A 251 13.55 48.62 -32.99
C ARG A 251 14.42 49.40 -34.01
N PHE A 252 14.00 49.23 -35.27
CA PHE A 252 13.43 50.23 -36.24
C PHE A 252 14.25 51.38 -36.86
N THR A 253 13.93 51.60 -38.16
CA THR A 253 14.13 52.73 -39.13
C THR A 253 15.52 52.93 -39.76
N GLY A 254 15.71 53.32 -41.03
CA GLY A 254 14.79 53.69 -42.14
C GLY A 254 15.52 53.94 -43.48
N MET A 255 14.72 53.93 -44.56
CA MET A 255 14.80 54.59 -45.89
C MET A 255 16.13 54.83 -46.64
N THR A 256 16.17 54.45 -47.94
CA THR A 256 16.37 55.32 -49.13
C THR A 256 16.10 54.49 -50.43
N GLY A 257 15.35 55.04 -51.41
CA GLY A 257 15.18 54.49 -52.78
C GLY A 257 16.21 55.06 -53.76
N PRO A 258 16.02 55.10 -55.12
CA PRO A 258 15.01 54.52 -56.04
C PRO A 258 15.66 53.59 -57.13
N CYS A 259 14.97 52.89 -58.05
CA CYS A 259 14.63 53.30 -59.44
C CYS A 259 13.90 52.16 -60.22
N ASP A 260 12.80 52.52 -60.88
CA ASP A 260 12.27 52.23 -62.24
C ASP A 260 12.40 50.90 -63.04
N MET A 261 11.34 50.73 -63.87
CA MET A 261 11.08 49.84 -65.03
C MET A 261 10.57 48.41 -64.70
N GLY A 262 9.50 47.85 -65.27
CA GLY A 262 8.57 48.24 -66.34
C GLY A 262 7.77 46.99 -66.79
N SER A 263 6.45 47.15 -66.86
CA SER A 263 5.36 46.48 -67.61
C SER A 263 5.57 45.19 -68.45
N SER A 264 4.64 44.22 -68.33
CA SER A 264 3.63 43.85 -69.37
C SER A 264 2.77 42.65 -68.88
N MET A 265 1.48 42.82 -68.58
CA MET A 265 0.29 42.63 -69.45
C MET A 265 -0.04 41.19 -69.87
N CYS A 266 -1.22 40.71 -69.44
CA CYS A 266 -2.28 40.11 -70.28
C CYS A 266 -3.56 39.98 -69.42
N GLY A 267 -4.65 40.63 -69.86
CA GLY A 267 -5.97 40.60 -69.22
C GLY A 267 -7.01 39.83 -70.05
N LEU A 268 -8.20 39.62 -69.46
CA LEU A 268 -9.47 39.37 -70.17
C LEU A 268 -10.65 39.95 -69.35
N ASP A 269 -11.66 40.41 -70.08
CA ASP A 269 -12.71 41.38 -69.75
C ASP A 269 -13.98 40.87 -69.01
N PHE A 270 -14.72 41.82 -68.41
CA PHE A 270 -16.00 41.76 -67.64
C PHE A 270 -17.27 41.89 -68.55
N PRO A 271 -18.54 41.60 -68.10
CA PRO A 271 -19.40 42.57 -67.36
C PRO A 271 -20.50 41.91 -66.46
N PRO A 272 -21.58 42.60 -65.99
CA PRO A 272 -21.74 43.04 -64.60
C PRO A 272 -22.96 42.42 -63.86
N MET A 273 -22.89 42.26 -62.54
CA MET A 273 -24.10 42.04 -61.72
C MET A 273 -24.02 42.83 -60.41
N THR A 274 -25.16 43.45 -60.12
CA THR A 274 -25.51 44.43 -59.09
C THR A 274 -25.27 43.99 -57.64
N MET A 275 -24.72 44.90 -56.84
CA MET A 275 -24.55 44.79 -55.37
C MET A 275 -25.84 45.10 -54.60
N PRO A 276 -26.14 44.39 -53.49
CA PRO A 276 -26.93 44.90 -52.38
C PRO A 276 -26.06 45.50 -51.26
N PRO A 277 -26.58 46.44 -50.45
CA PRO A 277 -25.79 47.32 -49.59
C PRO A 277 -25.34 46.68 -48.25
N LEU A 278 -24.15 47.09 -47.79
CA LEU A 278 -23.57 46.79 -46.49
C LEU A 278 -24.23 47.62 -45.36
N PRO A 279 -24.40 47.08 -44.14
CA PRO A 279 -24.98 47.80 -43.01
C PRO A 279 -24.03 48.86 -42.41
N PRO A 280 -24.56 49.93 -41.79
CA PRO A 280 -23.76 51.05 -41.31
C PRO A 280 -22.96 50.74 -40.04
N ARG A 281 -21.78 51.39 -39.95
CA ARG A 281 -20.88 51.42 -38.79
C ARG A 281 -21.60 51.98 -37.56
N ARG A 282 -21.38 51.36 -36.39
CA ARG A 282 -21.80 51.88 -35.08
C ARG A 282 -20.78 52.90 -34.57
N ASP A 283 -21.28 54.06 -34.16
CA ASP A 283 -20.55 55.11 -33.47
C ASP A 283 -20.21 54.76 -32.00
N PRO A 284 -19.20 55.42 -31.39
CA PRO A 284 -18.73 55.14 -30.04
C PRO A 284 -19.68 55.66 -28.95
N MET A 285 -19.79 54.92 -27.84
CA MET A 285 -20.58 55.31 -26.66
C MET A 285 -19.93 56.45 -25.84
N PRO A 286 -20.74 57.32 -25.20
CA PRO A 286 -20.27 58.38 -24.30
C PRO A 286 -19.96 57.87 -22.86
N PRO A 287 -19.17 58.62 -22.06
CA PRO A 287 -18.71 58.20 -20.73
C PRO A 287 -19.76 58.38 -19.62
N MET A 288 -19.70 57.53 -18.58
CA MET A 288 -20.53 57.62 -17.36
C MET A 288 -19.93 58.57 -16.29
N PRO A 289 -20.75 59.19 -15.43
CA PRO A 289 -20.36 60.25 -14.49
C PRO A 289 -19.80 59.75 -13.14
N PRO A 290 -19.14 60.62 -12.33
CA PRO A 290 -18.40 60.23 -11.14
C PRO A 290 -19.28 60.12 -9.88
N LEU A 291 -18.99 59.14 -9.02
CA LEU A 291 -19.60 59.00 -7.70
C LEU A 291 -18.91 59.91 -6.68
N GLY A 292 -19.72 60.71 -5.98
CA GLY A 292 -19.32 61.74 -5.03
C GLY A 292 -18.96 61.21 -3.63
N MET A 293 -18.15 62.01 -2.94
CA MET A 293 -17.82 61.93 -1.51
C MET A 293 -18.89 62.62 -0.64
N GLY A 294 -19.01 62.13 0.60
CA GLY A 294 -19.59 62.81 1.77
C GLY A 294 -20.70 61.98 2.45
N SER A 295 -20.86 61.89 3.77
CA SER A 295 -20.15 62.46 4.93
C SER A 295 -20.79 61.90 6.22
N MET A 296 -19.93 61.44 7.15
CA MET A 296 -19.94 61.55 8.63
C MET A 296 -21.08 61.06 9.56
N ARG A 297 -20.58 60.66 10.75
CA ARG A 297 -21.13 60.55 12.12
C ARG A 297 -21.50 59.13 12.56
N ASP A 298 -21.12 58.60 13.73
CA ASP A 298 -20.33 59.12 14.86
C ASP A 298 -19.90 57.94 15.77
N THR A 299 -18.75 58.08 16.45
CA THR A 299 -18.32 57.58 17.78
C THR A 299 -18.57 56.10 18.21
N GLY A 300 -17.64 55.34 18.78
CA GLY A 300 -16.29 55.64 19.29
C GLY A 300 -15.59 54.42 19.93
N PHE A 301 -14.26 54.55 20.10
CA PHE A 301 -13.37 54.03 21.16
C PHE A 301 -13.51 52.56 21.64
N SER A 302 -12.49 51.68 21.66
CA SER A 302 -11.03 51.85 21.84
C SER A 302 -10.20 50.63 21.38
N ARG A 303 -9.06 50.94 20.71
CA ARG A 303 -7.66 50.42 20.81
C ARG A 303 -7.39 48.96 21.22
N GLY A 304 -6.49 48.19 20.60
CA GLY A 304 -5.37 48.50 19.68
C GLY A 304 -4.97 47.29 18.83
N ASN A 305 -4.48 47.51 17.60
CA ASN A 305 -3.05 47.56 17.19
C ASN A 305 -2.34 46.19 17.44
N GLU A 306 -1.79 45.45 16.47
CA GLU A 306 -1.09 45.86 15.24
C GLU A 306 -0.80 44.68 14.28
N TYR A 307 -0.71 45.01 12.98
CA TYR A 307 0.10 44.46 11.87
C TYR A 307 0.23 42.93 11.66
N GLY A 308 0.05 42.37 10.45
CA GLY A 308 0.04 42.98 9.13
C GLY A 308 -0.35 41.99 8.01
N MET A 309 -0.78 42.60 6.91
CA MET A 309 -1.29 42.01 5.68
C MET A 309 -0.25 41.15 4.93
N PHE A 310 -0.69 40.02 4.39
CA PHE A 310 -0.37 39.63 3.01
C PHE A 310 -1.55 38.89 2.38
N SER A 311 -2.31 39.63 1.57
CA SER A 311 -3.09 39.10 0.47
C SER A 311 -2.15 38.43 -0.54
N ARG A 312 -2.35 37.14 -0.83
CA ARG A 312 -1.84 36.52 -2.05
C ARG A 312 -2.95 35.74 -2.73
N ARG A 313 -3.21 36.16 -3.96
CA ARG A 313 -3.93 35.45 -5.01
C ARG A 313 -3.53 33.97 -5.01
N SER A 314 -4.52 33.10 -5.13
CA SER A 314 -4.30 31.67 -5.41
C SER A 314 -3.35 31.52 -6.59
N PRO A 315 -2.30 30.69 -6.51
CA PRO A 315 -1.43 30.47 -7.65
C PRO A 315 -2.21 29.72 -8.75
N PRO A 316 -1.92 29.97 -10.04
CA PRO A 316 -2.42 29.11 -11.11
C PRO A 316 -1.82 27.70 -10.96
N PRO A 317 -2.46 26.65 -11.52
CA PRO A 317 -1.96 25.28 -11.39
C PRO A 317 -0.58 25.18 -12.03
N SER A 318 0.43 25.04 -11.19
CA SER A 318 1.82 24.84 -11.59
C SER A 318 1.97 23.51 -12.32
N GLY A 319 2.71 23.55 -13.43
CA GLY A 319 3.02 22.42 -14.28
C GLY A 319 3.50 21.19 -13.51
N ASN A 320 3.03 20.05 -13.99
CA ASN A 320 3.18 18.73 -13.43
C ASN A 320 4.65 18.25 -13.47
N ASN A 321 5.44 18.61 -12.47
CA ASN A 321 6.69 17.92 -12.12
C ASN A 321 6.47 17.19 -10.79
N GLY A 322 6.01 15.94 -10.91
CA GLY A 322 5.49 15.11 -9.85
C GLY A 322 6.46 14.89 -8.68
N ARG A 323 6.03 15.33 -7.49
CA ARG A 323 6.38 14.68 -6.24
C ARG A 323 5.09 14.12 -5.67
N PHE A 324 4.94 12.79 -5.70
CA PHE A 324 3.85 12.09 -5.03
C PHE A 324 3.69 12.63 -3.60
N ARG A 325 2.52 13.15 -3.25
CA ARG A 325 2.22 13.55 -1.87
C ARG A 325 1.52 12.42 -1.14
N GLU A 326 1.69 12.40 0.18
CA GLU A 326 0.97 11.44 1.02
C GLU A 326 -0.53 11.73 0.95
N GLY A 327 -1.35 10.69 0.89
CA GLY A 327 -2.80 10.78 0.77
C GLY A 327 -3.33 11.39 -0.53
N LEU A 328 -2.54 11.39 -1.62
CA LEU A 328 -3.01 11.87 -2.93
C LEU A 328 -4.21 11.06 -3.47
N LEU A 329 -4.20 9.75 -3.21
CA LEU A 329 -5.25 8.81 -3.58
C LEU A 329 -5.97 8.33 -2.31
N LEU A 330 -7.29 8.41 -2.28
CA LEU A 330 -8.11 7.94 -1.18
C LEU A 330 -9.04 6.81 -1.64
N GLY A 331 -9.01 5.68 -0.93
CA GLY A 331 -9.92 4.56 -1.09
C GLY A 331 -10.84 4.41 0.11
N LEU A 332 -12.14 4.19 -0.12
CA LEU A 332 -13.09 3.77 0.92
C LEU A 332 -13.80 2.47 0.51
N GLY A 333 -13.86 1.50 1.42
CA GLY A 333 -14.54 0.24 1.15
C GLY A 333 -14.53 -0.70 2.35
N ASN A 334 -14.86 -1.95 2.10
CA ASN A 334 -15.00 -2.98 3.14
C ASN A 334 -13.68 -3.74 3.34
N PRO A 335 -12.97 -3.58 4.47
CA PRO A 335 -11.78 -4.36 4.77
C PRO A 335 -12.20 -5.77 5.18
N LEU A 336 -11.75 -6.78 4.42
CA LEU A 336 -12.10 -8.18 4.67
C LEU A 336 -10.84 -9.02 4.74
N LEU A 337 -10.81 -9.96 5.68
CA LEU A 337 -9.79 -11.00 5.69
C LEU A 337 -10.24 -12.16 4.81
N ASP A 338 -9.53 -12.39 3.71
CA ASP A 338 -9.79 -13.51 2.82
C ASP A 338 -9.27 -14.80 3.48
N ILE A 339 -10.15 -15.78 3.62
CA ILE A 339 -9.87 -17.13 4.12
C ILE A 339 -9.97 -18.05 2.91
N SER A 340 -8.82 -18.35 2.32
CA SER A 340 -8.73 -19.10 1.07
C SER A 340 -8.42 -20.57 1.34
N ALA A 341 -9.22 -21.48 0.81
CA ALA A 341 -8.96 -22.92 0.91
C ALA A 341 -9.43 -23.67 -0.34
N THR A 342 -8.73 -24.74 -0.68
CA THR A 342 -9.18 -25.70 -1.69
C THR A 342 -10.21 -26.64 -1.09
N VAL A 343 -11.40 -26.65 -1.67
CA VAL A 343 -12.55 -27.46 -1.21
C VAL A 343 -13.14 -28.25 -2.37
N ASP A 344 -13.88 -29.32 -2.05
CA ASP A 344 -14.61 -30.11 -3.04
C ASP A 344 -16.00 -29.53 -3.34
N SER A 345 -16.65 -30.07 -4.37
CA SER A 345 -18.00 -29.66 -4.76
C SER A 345 -19.06 -29.99 -3.70
N ASP A 346 -18.80 -31.00 -2.85
CA ASP A 346 -19.73 -31.38 -1.77
C ASP A 346 -19.75 -30.31 -0.68
N PHE A 347 -18.62 -29.67 -0.41
CA PHE A 347 -18.53 -28.51 0.48
C PHE A 347 -19.36 -27.32 -0.04
N LEU A 348 -19.29 -27.04 -1.34
CA LEU A 348 -20.12 -25.99 -1.95
C LEU A 348 -21.62 -26.30 -1.80
N ASN A 349 -22.01 -27.54 -2.11
CA ASN A 349 -23.39 -28.01 -2.00
C ASN A 349 -23.91 -27.93 -0.55
N LYS A 350 -23.07 -28.28 0.44
CA LYS A 350 -23.41 -28.23 1.87
C LYS A 350 -23.84 -26.82 2.34
N TYR A 351 -23.29 -25.77 1.75
CA TYR A 351 -23.59 -24.39 2.10
C TYR A 351 -24.44 -23.65 1.03
N ASP A 352 -25.03 -24.38 0.08
CA ASP A 352 -25.79 -23.83 -1.05
C ASP A 352 -25.01 -22.76 -1.86
N LEU A 353 -23.71 -22.98 -2.03
CA LEU A 353 -22.84 -22.09 -2.78
C LEU A 353 -22.74 -22.54 -4.24
N ILE A 354 -22.91 -21.58 -5.15
CA ILE A 354 -22.74 -21.81 -6.58
C ILE A 354 -21.27 -21.59 -6.92
N SER A 355 -20.69 -22.49 -7.72
CA SER A 355 -19.33 -22.34 -8.23
C SER A 355 -19.16 -21.04 -9.03
N ASN A 356 -18.00 -20.40 -8.91
CA ASN A 356 -17.67 -19.16 -9.64
C ASN A 356 -18.64 -17.99 -9.40
N ASN A 357 -19.08 -17.81 -8.15
CA ASN A 357 -20.06 -16.79 -7.75
C ASN A 357 -19.58 -15.98 -6.53
N ALA A 358 -20.13 -14.77 -6.34
CA ALA A 358 -19.86 -13.92 -5.18
C ALA A 358 -21.17 -13.54 -4.47
N ILE A 359 -21.29 -13.90 -3.19
CA ILE A 359 -22.48 -13.63 -2.38
C ILE A 359 -22.14 -13.02 -1.02
N LEU A 360 -23.14 -12.41 -0.38
CA LEU A 360 -23.07 -12.04 1.03
C LEU A 360 -23.45 -13.23 1.93
N ALA A 361 -22.74 -13.38 3.03
CA ALA A 361 -22.99 -14.44 4.01
C ALA A 361 -24.37 -14.28 4.64
N GLN A 362 -25.06 -15.40 4.85
CA GLN A 362 -26.30 -15.51 5.60
C GLN A 362 -26.02 -16.32 6.87
N GLU A 363 -26.98 -16.42 7.78
CA GLU A 363 -26.82 -17.19 9.03
C GLU A 363 -26.34 -18.63 8.79
N LYS A 364 -26.86 -19.29 7.74
CA LYS A 364 -26.46 -20.65 7.35
C LYS A 364 -24.98 -20.77 6.94
N HIS A 365 -24.36 -19.68 6.50
CA HIS A 365 -22.96 -19.66 6.08
C HIS A 365 -21.99 -19.41 7.24
N LYS A 366 -22.45 -18.99 8.43
CA LYS A 366 -21.53 -18.67 9.55
C LYS A 366 -20.65 -19.83 10.00
N PRO A 367 -21.15 -21.08 10.16
CA PRO A 367 -20.32 -22.21 10.58
C PRO A 367 -19.21 -22.58 9.57
N MET A 368 -19.37 -22.17 8.30
CA MET A 368 -18.42 -22.45 7.23
C MET A 368 -17.04 -21.87 7.53
N TYR A 369 -16.97 -20.66 8.11
CA TYR A 369 -15.70 -19.99 8.36
C TYR A 369 -14.86 -20.73 9.41
N ASP A 370 -15.49 -21.24 10.46
CA ASP A 370 -14.81 -22.04 11.48
C ASP A 370 -14.37 -23.40 10.90
N GLU A 371 -15.24 -24.04 10.11
CA GLU A 371 -14.91 -25.31 9.44
C GLU A 371 -13.72 -25.19 8.48
N LEU A 372 -13.62 -24.08 7.74
CA LEU A 372 -12.48 -23.79 6.87
C LEU A 372 -11.18 -23.61 7.66
N ILE A 373 -11.24 -22.98 8.83
CA ILE A 373 -10.05 -22.73 9.67
C ILE A 373 -9.59 -24.02 10.37
N GLU A 374 -10.53 -24.85 10.82
CA GLU A 374 -10.23 -26.05 11.63
C GLU A 374 -9.86 -27.27 10.78
N HIS A 375 -10.55 -27.48 9.66
CA HIS A 375 -10.45 -28.71 8.88
C HIS A 375 -9.68 -28.56 7.57
N TYR A 376 -9.52 -27.34 7.07
CA TYR A 376 -8.79 -27.06 5.84
C TYR A 376 -7.50 -26.29 6.11
N LYS A 377 -6.51 -26.46 5.23
CA LYS A 377 -5.29 -25.66 5.25
C LYS A 377 -5.58 -24.28 4.66
N ALA A 378 -6.31 -23.45 5.40
CA ALA A 378 -6.73 -22.14 4.95
C ALA A 378 -5.58 -21.11 5.01
N ASP A 379 -5.43 -20.34 3.94
CA ASP A 379 -4.53 -19.20 3.86
C ASP A 379 -5.28 -17.92 4.21
N PHE A 380 -4.70 -17.09 5.09
CA PHE A 380 -5.25 -15.79 5.45
C PHE A 380 -4.61 -14.69 4.61
N ILE A 381 -5.38 -14.01 3.77
CA ILE A 381 -4.91 -12.98 2.84
C ILE A 381 -5.64 -11.66 3.14
N ALA A 382 -4.93 -10.53 3.09
CA ALA A 382 -5.59 -9.24 3.26
C ALA A 382 -6.38 -8.92 1.99
N GLY A 383 -7.70 -8.88 2.13
CA GLY A 383 -8.64 -8.73 1.03
C GLY A 383 -9.50 -7.49 1.13
N GLY A 384 -10.66 -7.55 0.48
CA GLY A 384 -11.55 -6.41 0.27
C GLY A 384 -11.21 -5.66 -1.03
N SER A 385 -12.22 -5.46 -1.90
CA SER A 385 -12.00 -4.96 -3.27
C SER A 385 -11.21 -3.65 -3.34
N VAL A 386 -11.59 -2.66 -2.53
CA VAL A 386 -10.91 -1.36 -2.50
C VAL A 386 -9.54 -1.48 -1.86
N GLN A 387 -9.40 -2.26 -0.80
CA GLN A 387 -8.11 -2.49 -0.16
C GLN A 387 -7.12 -3.14 -1.13
N ASN A 388 -7.55 -4.17 -1.86
CA ASN A 388 -6.78 -4.79 -2.94
C ASN A 388 -6.37 -3.78 -4.02
N THR A 389 -7.33 -3.00 -4.50
CA THR A 389 -7.07 -1.93 -5.49
C THR A 389 -6.00 -0.95 -5.00
N MET A 390 -6.10 -0.50 -3.75
CA MET A 390 -5.17 0.45 -3.15
C MET A 390 -3.78 -0.18 -2.93
N ARG A 391 -3.71 -1.44 -2.48
CA ARG A 391 -2.45 -2.20 -2.33
C ARG A 391 -1.73 -2.29 -3.68
N VAL A 392 -2.44 -2.69 -4.74
CA VAL A 392 -1.89 -2.77 -6.09
C VAL A 392 -1.43 -1.41 -6.60
N ALA A 393 -2.22 -0.35 -6.42
CA ALA A 393 -1.80 0.99 -6.80
C ALA A 393 -0.51 1.41 -6.06
N GLN A 394 -0.45 1.17 -4.77
CA GLN A 394 0.67 1.51 -3.91
C GLN A 394 1.97 0.75 -4.28
N TRP A 395 1.85 -0.49 -4.76
CA TRP A 395 2.96 -1.29 -5.29
C TRP A 395 3.65 -0.63 -6.50
N PHE A 396 2.89 -0.02 -7.41
CA PHE A 396 3.44 0.72 -8.55
C PHE A 396 4.07 2.05 -8.15
N LEU A 397 3.50 2.74 -7.17
CA LEU A 397 3.88 4.11 -6.82
C LEU A 397 5.23 4.21 -6.12
N LYS A 398 5.71 3.11 -5.50
CA LYS A 398 7.05 2.96 -4.85
C LYS A 398 7.38 3.97 -3.74
N LYS A 399 6.58 5.03 -3.54
CA LYS A 399 6.63 5.96 -2.41
C LYS A 399 5.54 5.56 -1.42
N PRO A 400 5.86 5.30 -0.13
CA PRO A 400 4.86 4.91 0.85
C PRO A 400 3.84 6.03 1.10
N ARG A 401 2.65 5.64 1.56
CA ARG A 401 1.55 6.50 2.03
C ARG A 401 0.95 7.41 0.97
N VAL A 402 1.16 7.14 -0.32
CA VAL A 402 0.51 7.90 -1.41
C VAL A 402 -0.97 7.56 -1.49
N ALA A 403 -1.30 6.28 -1.31
CA ALA A 403 -2.67 5.81 -1.17
C ALA A 403 -3.06 5.70 0.31
N THR A 404 -4.19 6.30 0.64
CA THR A 404 -4.87 6.19 1.94
C THR A 404 -6.07 5.27 1.78
N TYR A 405 -6.28 4.38 2.75
CA TYR A 405 -7.45 3.50 2.77
C TYR A 405 -8.23 3.64 4.07
N MET A 406 -9.55 3.83 3.97
CA MET A 406 -10.49 3.91 5.08
C MET A 406 -11.53 2.77 5.00
N GLY A 407 -11.85 2.20 6.15
CA GLY A 407 -12.79 1.10 6.32
C GLY A 407 -13.01 0.81 7.81
N CYS A 408 -13.95 -0.08 8.16
CA CYS A 408 -14.23 -0.41 9.56
C CYS A 408 -13.86 -1.88 9.87
N VAL A 409 -13.15 -2.11 10.97
CA VAL A 409 -12.65 -3.42 11.40
C VAL A 409 -12.98 -3.66 12.88
N GLY A 410 -12.99 -4.93 13.29
CA GLY A 410 -13.19 -5.31 14.68
C GLY A 410 -11.92 -5.10 15.52
N MET A 411 -12.06 -5.01 16.83
CA MET A 411 -10.91 -5.01 17.76
C MET A 411 -10.45 -6.45 18.05
N ASP A 412 -9.83 -7.09 17.06
CA ASP A 412 -9.43 -8.50 17.14
C ASP A 412 -8.08 -8.79 16.44
N LYS A 413 -7.67 -10.08 16.43
CA LYS A 413 -6.44 -10.53 15.77
C LYS A 413 -6.47 -10.35 14.25
N TYR A 414 -7.65 -10.33 13.62
CA TYR A 414 -7.80 -10.26 12.18
C TYR A 414 -7.60 -8.83 11.67
N SER A 415 -8.08 -7.82 12.39
CA SER A 415 -7.81 -6.42 12.05
C SER A 415 -6.32 -6.10 12.10
N LYS A 416 -5.60 -6.67 13.07
CA LYS A 416 -4.14 -6.53 13.15
C LYS A 416 -3.44 -7.15 11.92
N ILE A 417 -3.85 -8.33 11.47
CA ILE A 417 -3.30 -8.96 10.26
C ILE A 417 -3.58 -8.11 9.02
N LEU A 418 -4.79 -7.57 8.89
CA LEU A 418 -5.16 -6.68 7.79
C LEU A 418 -4.31 -5.41 7.77
N GLU A 419 -4.17 -4.78 8.94
CA GLU A 419 -3.40 -3.55 9.09
C GLU A 419 -1.91 -3.77 8.81
N ASP A 420 -1.30 -4.80 9.40
CA ASP A 420 0.11 -5.12 9.22
C ASP A 420 0.43 -5.39 7.74
N LYS A 421 -0.42 -6.15 7.03
CA LYS A 421 -0.24 -6.44 5.60
C LYS A 421 -0.42 -5.19 4.74
N ALA A 422 -1.48 -4.41 4.95
CA ALA A 422 -1.71 -3.21 4.17
C ALA A 422 -0.61 -2.16 4.40
N ARG A 423 -0.13 -1.99 5.63
CA ARG A 423 1.00 -1.09 5.95
C ARG A 423 2.33 -1.62 5.39
N ALA A 424 2.55 -2.93 5.37
CA ALA A 424 3.73 -3.53 4.75
C ALA A 424 3.81 -3.25 3.23
N ASP A 425 2.65 -3.19 2.56
CA ASP A 425 2.55 -2.77 1.15
C ASP A 425 2.68 -1.24 0.98
N GLY A 426 2.83 -0.49 2.08
CA GLY A 426 3.07 0.94 2.09
C GLY A 426 1.81 1.81 2.14
N LEU A 427 0.63 1.24 2.40
CA LEU A 427 -0.60 2.02 2.51
C LEU A 427 -0.68 2.86 3.79
N ASN A 428 -1.29 4.03 3.66
CA ASN A 428 -1.75 4.79 4.81
C ASN A 428 -3.13 4.29 5.25
N VAL A 429 -3.15 3.32 6.16
CA VAL A 429 -4.39 2.70 6.65
C VAL A 429 -5.02 3.54 7.76
N ARG A 430 -6.30 3.84 7.61
CA ARG A 430 -7.14 4.62 8.54
C ARG A 430 -8.44 3.87 8.84
N TYR A 431 -8.30 2.77 9.58
CA TYR A 431 -9.44 2.01 10.04
C TYR A 431 -10.22 2.71 11.14
N GLN A 432 -11.54 2.61 11.05
CA GLN A 432 -12.42 2.74 12.19
C GLN A 432 -12.42 1.41 12.95
N TYR A 433 -12.32 1.44 14.27
CA TYR A 433 -12.39 0.25 15.11
C TYR A 433 -13.73 0.18 15.83
N THR A 434 -14.32 -1.01 15.86
CA THR A 434 -15.57 -1.29 16.59
C THR A 434 -15.41 -2.48 17.53
N ASN A 435 -16.13 -2.43 18.65
CA ASN A 435 -16.30 -3.56 19.59
C ASN A 435 -17.63 -4.30 19.38
N GLN A 436 -18.46 -3.87 18.41
CA GLN A 436 -19.79 -4.43 18.19
C GLN A 436 -19.74 -5.75 17.44
N GLU A 437 -18.85 -5.86 16.46
CA GLU A 437 -18.74 -6.99 15.54
C GLU A 437 -17.26 -7.34 15.32
N PRO A 438 -16.93 -8.62 15.03
CA PRO A 438 -15.59 -9.01 14.63
C PRO A 438 -15.24 -8.46 13.23
N THR A 439 -13.96 -8.43 12.91
CA THR A 439 -13.46 -8.07 11.58
C THR A 439 -14.10 -8.94 10.51
N GLY A 440 -14.56 -8.32 9.42
CA GLY A 440 -15.17 -9.02 8.30
C GLY A 440 -14.23 -10.02 7.64
N THR A 441 -14.81 -11.11 7.14
CA THR A 441 -14.10 -12.21 6.49
C THR A 441 -14.72 -12.52 5.13
N CYS A 442 -13.91 -13.00 4.19
CA CYS A 442 -14.41 -13.53 2.92
C CYS A 442 -13.90 -14.95 2.74
N ALA A 443 -14.80 -15.92 2.68
CA ALA A 443 -14.43 -17.29 2.33
C ALA A 443 -14.17 -17.34 0.83
N VAL A 444 -12.96 -17.76 0.46
CA VAL A 444 -12.52 -17.91 -0.92
C VAL A 444 -12.34 -19.41 -1.17
N LEU A 445 -13.40 -20.04 -1.68
CA LEU A 445 -13.50 -21.48 -1.87
C LEU A 445 -13.01 -21.84 -3.26
N ILE A 446 -11.93 -22.61 -3.35
CA ILE A 446 -11.30 -22.99 -4.61
C ILE A 446 -11.72 -24.42 -4.97
N THR A 447 -12.40 -24.59 -6.10
CA THR A 447 -12.79 -25.90 -6.63
C THR A 447 -12.30 -26.00 -8.08
N GLY A 448 -11.22 -26.75 -8.30
CA GLY A 448 -10.52 -26.75 -9.59
C GLY A 448 -9.94 -25.37 -9.91
N ASN A 449 -10.39 -24.75 -10.99
CA ASN A 449 -9.99 -23.40 -11.42
C ASN A 449 -11.04 -22.33 -11.06
N GLU A 450 -12.14 -22.71 -10.41
CA GLU A 450 -13.24 -21.82 -10.08
C GLU A 450 -13.17 -21.39 -8.61
N ARG A 451 -13.65 -20.17 -8.33
CA ARG A 451 -13.72 -19.65 -6.96
C ARG A 451 -15.10 -19.14 -6.60
N SER A 452 -15.62 -19.62 -5.48
CA SER A 452 -16.83 -19.08 -4.86
C SER A 452 -16.46 -18.19 -3.69
N LEU A 453 -16.92 -16.95 -3.73
CA LEU A 453 -16.72 -15.95 -2.69
C LEU A 453 -17.98 -15.83 -1.84
N CYS A 454 -17.83 -15.95 -0.53
CA CYS A 454 -18.89 -15.66 0.43
C CYS A 454 -18.34 -14.64 1.43
N ALA A 455 -18.88 -13.42 1.41
CA ALA A 455 -18.40 -12.32 2.23
C ALA A 455 -19.27 -12.12 3.48
N ASN A 456 -18.68 -12.31 4.65
CA ASN A 456 -19.24 -11.91 5.93
C ASN A 456 -18.70 -10.52 6.30
N LEU A 457 -19.50 -9.49 6.09
CA LEU A 457 -19.06 -8.10 6.28
C LEU A 457 -18.76 -7.75 7.74
N ALA A 458 -19.53 -8.30 8.70
CA ALA A 458 -19.38 -8.06 10.14
C ALA A 458 -19.04 -6.58 10.47
N ALA A 459 -17.89 -6.29 11.09
CA ALA A 459 -17.45 -4.94 11.44
C ALA A 459 -17.40 -3.94 10.27
N ALA A 460 -17.24 -4.39 9.02
CA ALA A 460 -17.28 -3.49 7.88
C ALA A 460 -18.63 -2.76 7.77
N THR A 461 -19.73 -3.40 8.22
CA THR A 461 -21.07 -2.78 8.25
C THR A 461 -21.21 -1.68 9.31
N CYS A 462 -20.31 -1.64 10.29
CA CYS A 462 -20.30 -0.64 11.36
C CYS A 462 -19.57 0.66 10.95
N PHE A 463 -19.17 0.82 9.68
CA PHE A 463 -18.56 2.07 9.24
C PHE A 463 -19.56 3.22 9.38
N SER A 464 -19.17 4.27 10.09
CA SER A 464 -20.03 5.44 10.31
C SER A 464 -19.46 6.70 9.69
N ARG A 465 -20.36 7.58 9.27
CA ARG A 465 -20.03 8.91 8.75
C ARG A 465 -19.16 9.73 9.72
N SER A 466 -19.29 9.54 11.03
CA SER A 466 -18.47 10.24 12.02
C SER A 466 -16.96 10.00 11.82
N HIS A 467 -16.55 8.85 11.28
CA HIS A 467 -15.14 8.54 11.01
C HIS A 467 -14.54 9.48 9.98
N ILE A 468 -15.27 9.79 8.91
CA ILE A 468 -14.82 10.76 7.89
C ILE A 468 -14.91 12.21 8.38
N GLU A 469 -15.57 12.46 9.50
CA GLU A 469 -15.71 13.77 10.12
C GLU A 469 -14.65 14.07 11.18
N GLU A 470 -13.85 13.08 11.58
CA GLU A 470 -12.69 13.28 12.43
C GLU A 470 -11.69 14.25 11.78
N PRO A 471 -11.08 15.18 12.53
CA PRO A 471 -10.19 16.21 11.96
C PRO A 471 -9.08 15.64 11.07
N GLU A 472 -8.42 14.58 11.53
CA GLU A 472 -7.31 13.95 10.80
C GLU A 472 -7.77 13.28 9.50
N ASN A 473 -8.97 12.69 9.50
CA ASN A 473 -9.54 12.04 8.32
C ASN A 473 -10.10 13.08 7.33
N LYS A 474 -10.68 14.18 7.84
CA LYS A 474 -11.07 15.34 7.03
C LYS A 474 -9.88 15.93 6.29
N ASP A 475 -8.74 16.09 6.96
CA ASP A 475 -7.51 16.58 6.32
C ASP A 475 -7.07 15.66 5.18
N LEU A 476 -7.14 14.34 5.38
CA LEU A 476 -6.83 13.34 4.34
C LEU A 476 -7.79 13.43 3.14
N ILE A 477 -9.09 13.65 3.40
CA ILE A 477 -10.10 13.87 2.35
C ILE A 477 -9.83 15.19 1.63
N GLU A 478 -9.37 16.23 2.31
CA GLU A 478 -9.08 17.54 1.72
C GLU A 478 -7.81 17.53 0.86
N ILE A 479 -6.78 16.77 1.24
CA ILE A 479 -5.57 16.62 0.41
C ILE A 479 -5.73 15.60 -0.72
N ALA A 480 -6.71 14.70 -0.69
CA ALA A 480 -6.91 13.75 -1.79
C ALA A 480 -7.33 14.48 -3.07
N GLU A 481 -6.70 14.17 -4.20
CA GLU A 481 -7.13 14.64 -5.53
C GLU A 481 -7.93 13.56 -6.28
N TYR A 482 -7.69 12.30 -5.93
CA TYR A 482 -8.29 11.14 -6.53
C TYR A 482 -8.97 10.32 -5.44
N ILE A 483 -10.25 10.03 -5.63
CA ILE A 483 -11.06 9.29 -4.67
C ILE A 483 -11.70 8.11 -5.39
N TYR A 484 -11.53 6.91 -4.87
CA TYR A 484 -12.09 5.68 -5.40
C TYR A 484 -12.91 4.95 -4.33
N ILE A 485 -14.14 4.56 -4.69
CA ILE A 485 -15.04 3.79 -3.81
C ILE A 485 -15.64 2.63 -4.60
N SER A 486 -15.64 1.42 -4.05
CA SER A 486 -16.35 0.29 -4.67
C SER A 486 -17.85 0.38 -4.42
N GLY A 487 -18.66 -0.12 -5.35
CA GLY A 487 -20.09 -0.33 -5.18
C GLY A 487 -20.45 -1.19 -3.96
N PHE A 488 -19.57 -2.11 -3.53
CA PHE A 488 -19.79 -2.87 -2.28
C PHE A 488 -19.98 -1.97 -1.04
N PHE A 489 -19.49 -0.73 -1.06
CA PHE A 489 -19.65 0.19 0.05
C PHE A 489 -21.08 0.79 0.12
N LEU A 490 -21.89 0.63 -0.95
CA LEU A 490 -23.32 0.96 -0.96
C LEU A 490 -24.13 0.11 0.02
N THR A 491 -23.64 -1.08 0.39
CA THR A 491 -24.31 -1.94 1.39
C THR A 491 -24.04 -1.50 2.82
N VAL A 492 -23.12 -0.56 3.03
CA VAL A 492 -22.62 -0.15 4.34
C VAL A 492 -23.00 1.28 4.65
N SER A 493 -22.56 2.24 3.83
CA SER A 493 -22.78 3.66 4.11
C SER A 493 -22.97 4.49 2.84
N PRO A 494 -24.14 4.38 2.16
CA PRO A 494 -24.52 5.25 1.04
C PRO A 494 -24.38 6.74 1.35
N GLU A 495 -24.67 7.15 2.57
CA GLU A 495 -24.57 8.53 3.03
C GLU A 495 -23.12 9.04 3.03
N THR A 496 -22.15 8.20 3.37
CA THR A 496 -20.72 8.54 3.27
C THR A 496 -20.30 8.70 1.82
N ILE A 497 -20.75 7.80 0.93
CA ILE A 497 -20.49 7.90 -0.52
C ILE A 497 -21.02 9.23 -1.04
N GLN A 498 -22.26 9.57 -0.69
CA GLN A 498 -22.91 10.79 -1.14
C GLN A 498 -22.17 12.04 -0.64
N ALA A 499 -21.76 12.07 0.63
CA ALA A 499 -21.01 13.19 1.21
C ALA A 499 -19.65 13.38 0.53
N ILE A 500 -18.90 12.30 0.30
CA ILE A 500 -17.59 12.36 -0.37
C ILE A 500 -17.72 12.73 -1.84
N ALA A 501 -18.74 12.20 -2.53
CA ALA A 501 -19.03 12.53 -3.91
C ALA A 501 -19.36 14.02 -4.11
N GLN A 502 -20.15 14.60 -3.21
CA GLN A 502 -20.45 16.04 -3.19
C GLN A 502 -19.19 16.86 -2.93
N HIS A 503 -18.41 16.49 -1.92
CA HIS A 503 -17.13 17.15 -1.63
C HIS A 503 -16.18 17.13 -2.83
N ALA A 504 -16.07 15.98 -3.50
CA ALA A 504 -15.25 15.83 -4.69
C ALA A 504 -15.72 16.75 -5.83
N PHE A 505 -17.03 16.88 -6.01
CA PHE A 505 -17.61 17.81 -6.99
C PHE A 505 -17.32 19.27 -6.66
N GLU A 506 -17.60 19.70 -5.44
CA GLU A 506 -17.39 21.09 -4.97
C GLU A 506 -15.92 21.53 -5.11
N LYS A 507 -15.00 20.61 -4.81
CA LYS A 507 -13.55 20.86 -4.89
C LYS A 507 -12.95 20.48 -6.24
N ASN A 508 -13.76 20.05 -7.22
CA ASN A 508 -13.33 19.62 -8.54
C ASN A 508 -12.24 18.52 -8.53
N LYS A 509 -12.34 17.58 -7.59
CA LYS A 509 -11.51 16.38 -7.46
C LYS A 509 -11.99 15.29 -8.44
N MET A 510 -11.19 14.24 -8.65
CA MET A 510 -11.56 13.09 -9.46
C MET A 510 -12.28 12.05 -8.59
N PHE A 511 -13.58 11.84 -8.81
CA PHE A 511 -14.37 10.84 -8.09
C PHE A 511 -14.63 9.61 -8.97
N MET A 512 -14.28 8.43 -8.47
CA MET A 512 -14.29 7.19 -9.24
C MET A 512 -15.02 6.10 -8.47
N MET A 513 -15.78 5.28 -9.20
CA MET A 513 -16.58 4.22 -8.59
C MET A 513 -16.56 2.95 -9.42
N ASN A 514 -16.83 1.80 -8.80
CA ASN A 514 -16.98 0.52 -9.48
C ASN A 514 -18.38 -0.04 -9.27
N LEU A 515 -19.01 -0.63 -10.29
CA LEU A 515 -20.31 -1.33 -10.17
C LEU A 515 -20.22 -2.54 -9.23
N SER A 516 -19.08 -3.22 -9.22
CA SER A 516 -18.62 -4.25 -8.27
C SER A 516 -19.35 -5.59 -8.24
N ALA A 517 -20.69 -5.63 -8.38
CA ALA A 517 -21.44 -6.88 -8.46
C ALA A 517 -22.87 -6.69 -9.02
N PRO A 518 -23.43 -7.70 -9.71
CA PRO A 518 -24.81 -7.65 -10.23
C PRO A 518 -25.87 -7.35 -9.16
N PHE A 519 -25.78 -7.99 -7.98
CA PHE A 519 -26.77 -7.79 -6.91
C PHE A 519 -26.83 -6.34 -6.41
N LEU A 520 -25.77 -5.55 -6.58
CA LEU A 520 -25.75 -4.13 -6.23
C LEU A 520 -26.57 -3.31 -7.23
N CYS A 521 -26.52 -3.67 -8.51
CA CYS A 521 -27.34 -3.05 -9.54
C CYS A 521 -28.83 -3.36 -9.32
N GLU A 522 -29.16 -4.54 -8.80
CA GLU A 522 -30.53 -5.00 -8.53
C GLU A 522 -31.10 -4.40 -7.24
N HIS A 523 -30.40 -4.57 -6.11
CA HIS A 523 -30.94 -4.24 -4.79
C HIS A 523 -30.55 -2.84 -4.29
N TYR A 524 -29.44 -2.28 -4.81
CA TYR A 524 -28.90 -0.97 -4.40
C TYR A 524 -28.95 0.07 -5.53
N LYS A 525 -29.89 -0.10 -6.48
CA LYS A 525 -30.13 0.82 -7.60
C LYS A 525 -30.26 2.28 -7.15
N LYS A 526 -31.12 2.55 -6.15
CA LYS A 526 -31.39 3.92 -5.68
C LYS A 526 -30.13 4.66 -5.21
N PRO A 527 -29.35 4.14 -4.23
CA PRO A 527 -28.12 4.82 -3.80
C PRO A 527 -27.05 4.84 -4.91
N MET A 528 -26.97 3.83 -5.77
CA MET A 528 -26.06 3.84 -6.92
C MET A 528 -26.38 4.99 -7.89
N LEU A 529 -27.64 5.15 -8.29
CA LEU A 529 -28.10 6.24 -9.15
C LEU A 529 -27.90 7.62 -8.52
N ALA A 530 -27.96 7.74 -7.18
CA ALA A 530 -27.69 8.99 -6.48
C ALA A 530 -26.20 9.39 -6.54
N ALA A 531 -25.28 8.41 -6.50
CA ALA A 531 -23.85 8.64 -6.58
C ALA A 531 -23.36 8.87 -8.03
N LEU A 532 -23.96 8.21 -9.02
CA LEU A 532 -23.51 8.26 -10.43
C LEU A 532 -23.33 9.67 -11.01
N PRO A 533 -24.18 10.68 -10.75
CA PRO A 533 -23.99 12.04 -11.25
C PRO A 533 -22.67 12.69 -10.88
N TYR A 534 -22.00 12.22 -9.83
CA TYR A 534 -20.72 12.73 -9.37
C TYR A 534 -19.53 11.92 -9.91
N VAL A 535 -19.76 10.72 -10.45
CA VAL A 535 -18.71 9.81 -10.91
C VAL A 535 -18.09 10.31 -12.22
N ASP A 536 -16.78 10.57 -12.17
CA ASP A 536 -15.95 10.92 -13.32
C ASP A 536 -15.44 9.69 -14.07
N ILE A 537 -15.05 8.62 -13.35
CA ILE A 537 -14.65 7.33 -13.97
C ILE A 537 -15.43 6.19 -13.31
N LEU A 538 -16.19 5.46 -14.12
CA LEU A 538 -16.96 4.30 -13.69
C LEU A 538 -16.29 3.02 -14.22
N PHE A 539 -16.00 2.10 -13.31
CA PHE A 539 -15.48 0.77 -13.62
C PHE A 539 -16.58 -0.29 -13.47
N GLY A 540 -16.42 -1.41 -14.17
CA GLY A 540 -17.22 -2.61 -13.95
C GLY A 540 -16.81 -3.73 -14.91
N ASN A 541 -17.47 -4.87 -14.81
CA ASN A 541 -17.37 -5.97 -15.79
C ASN A 541 -18.62 -6.07 -16.68
N GLU A 542 -18.59 -6.99 -17.64
CA GLU A 542 -19.67 -7.18 -18.61
C GLU A 542 -21.00 -7.54 -17.95
N THR A 543 -20.98 -8.40 -16.93
CA THR A 543 -22.19 -8.88 -16.24
C THR A 543 -22.82 -7.76 -15.43
N GLU A 544 -22.00 -6.98 -14.71
CA GLU A 544 -22.45 -5.81 -13.96
C GLU A 544 -23.08 -4.75 -14.87
N ALA A 545 -22.46 -4.49 -16.03
CA ALA A 545 -22.97 -3.53 -17.00
C ALA A 545 -24.30 -4.00 -17.63
N GLU A 546 -24.40 -5.29 -17.98
CA GLU A 546 -25.62 -5.91 -18.49
C GLU A 546 -26.76 -5.87 -17.46
N THR A 547 -26.48 -6.25 -16.19
CA THR A 547 -27.45 -6.16 -15.10
C THR A 547 -27.87 -4.72 -14.85
N PHE A 548 -26.93 -3.77 -14.82
CA PHE A 548 -27.27 -2.35 -14.67
C PHE A 548 -28.20 -1.87 -15.78
N ALA A 549 -27.91 -2.23 -17.04
CA ALA A 549 -28.74 -1.86 -18.18
C ALA A 549 -30.16 -2.42 -18.06
N LYS A 550 -30.28 -3.71 -17.70
CA LYS A 550 -31.56 -4.37 -17.46
C LYS A 550 -32.36 -3.68 -16.35
N GLU A 551 -31.75 -3.44 -15.20
CA GLU A 551 -32.42 -2.83 -14.05
C GLU A 551 -32.79 -1.36 -14.27
N ASN A 552 -32.19 -0.69 -15.26
CA ASN A 552 -32.51 0.68 -15.65
C ASN A 552 -33.33 0.77 -16.95
N ASP A 553 -33.90 -0.35 -17.40
CA ASP A 553 -34.76 -0.44 -18.58
C ASP A 553 -34.10 0.11 -19.84
N PHE A 554 -32.78 -0.03 -19.96
CA PHE A 554 -32.07 0.26 -21.19
C PHE A 554 -32.49 -0.82 -22.19
N GLN A 555 -33.38 -0.48 -23.13
CA GLN A 555 -33.83 -1.35 -24.22
C GLN A 555 -32.71 -1.57 -25.25
N ILE A 556 -31.54 -2.02 -24.77
CA ILE A 556 -30.27 -2.10 -25.49
C ILE A 556 -29.66 -3.47 -25.17
N THR A 557 -29.31 -4.21 -26.22
CA THR A 557 -28.68 -5.53 -26.10
C THR A 557 -27.17 -5.50 -26.40
N SER A 558 -26.70 -4.48 -27.10
CA SER A 558 -25.29 -4.32 -27.46
C SER A 558 -24.48 -3.79 -26.28
N ARG A 559 -23.45 -4.53 -25.84
CA ARG A 559 -22.55 -4.10 -24.76
C ARG A 559 -21.93 -2.73 -25.03
N LYS A 560 -21.51 -2.46 -26.28
CA LYS A 560 -20.91 -1.17 -26.65
C LYS A 560 -21.88 -0.02 -26.46
N GLU A 561 -23.14 -0.23 -26.82
CA GLU A 561 -24.20 0.76 -26.62
C GLU A 561 -24.53 0.94 -25.13
N ILE A 562 -24.50 -0.13 -24.34
CA ILE A 562 -24.63 -0.04 -22.87
C ILE A 562 -23.51 0.83 -22.29
N VAL A 563 -22.24 0.57 -22.63
CA VAL A 563 -21.09 1.35 -22.14
C VAL A 563 -21.20 2.82 -22.57
N LEU A 564 -21.61 3.07 -23.82
CA LEU A 564 -21.83 4.42 -24.32
C LEU A 564 -22.96 5.11 -23.54
N LYS A 565 -24.08 4.43 -23.31
CA LYS A 565 -25.21 4.96 -22.56
C LYS A 565 -24.86 5.29 -21.11
N LEU A 566 -24.06 4.45 -20.44
CA LEU A 566 -23.53 4.70 -19.09
C LEU A 566 -22.71 6.00 -19.03
N SER A 567 -21.91 6.28 -20.07
CA SER A 567 -21.12 7.51 -20.14
C SER A 567 -21.98 8.77 -20.30
N GLN A 568 -23.20 8.61 -20.83
CA GLN A 568 -24.16 9.68 -21.11
C GLN A 568 -25.17 9.93 -19.99
N ILE A 569 -25.21 9.09 -18.94
CA ILE A 569 -26.05 9.34 -17.75
C ILE A 569 -25.72 10.74 -17.21
N GLU A 570 -26.73 11.42 -16.68
CA GLU A 570 -26.58 12.77 -16.13
C GLU A 570 -25.34 12.90 -15.22
N LYS A 571 -24.65 14.03 -15.35
CA LYS A 571 -23.42 14.34 -14.62
C LYS A 571 -23.44 15.77 -14.12
N MET A 572 -23.15 15.94 -12.83
CA MET A 572 -23.11 17.23 -12.15
C MET A 572 -21.92 18.07 -12.60
N ASN A 573 -20.72 17.48 -12.62
CA ASN A 573 -19.53 18.19 -13.07
C ASN A 573 -19.46 18.25 -14.60
N ARG A 574 -19.83 19.41 -15.18
CA ARG A 574 -19.76 19.67 -16.63
C ARG A 574 -18.35 19.94 -17.16
N LYS A 575 -17.35 20.15 -16.28
CA LYS A 575 -15.95 20.40 -16.67
C LYS A 575 -15.23 19.14 -17.16
N ARG A 576 -15.74 17.96 -16.80
CA ARG A 576 -15.18 16.65 -17.17
C ARG A 576 -16.30 15.76 -17.68
N GLN A 577 -16.09 15.07 -18.79
CA GLN A 577 -17.01 14.01 -19.22
C GLN A 577 -16.76 12.73 -18.42
N ARG A 578 -17.79 11.90 -18.27
CA ARG A 578 -17.64 10.59 -17.62
C ARG A 578 -16.90 9.64 -18.56
N ILE A 579 -15.91 8.94 -18.01
CA ILE A 579 -15.26 7.81 -18.66
C ILE A 579 -15.87 6.53 -18.06
N VAL A 580 -16.24 5.57 -18.91
CA VAL A 580 -16.73 4.26 -18.45
C VAL A 580 -15.81 3.19 -18.99
N ILE A 581 -15.33 2.30 -18.11
CA ILE A 581 -14.37 1.25 -18.44
C ILE A 581 -14.98 -0.09 -18.01
N ILE A 582 -15.30 -0.93 -18.99
CA ILE A 582 -15.88 -2.26 -18.77
C ILE A 582 -14.89 -3.34 -19.19
N THR A 583 -14.44 -4.13 -18.23
CA THR A 583 -13.61 -5.32 -18.47
C THR A 583 -14.47 -6.48 -18.96
N GLN A 584 -13.88 -7.41 -19.72
CA GLN A 584 -14.60 -8.52 -20.34
C GLN A 584 -13.86 -9.87 -20.24
N GLY A 585 -13.23 -10.14 -19.08
CA GLY A 585 -12.32 -11.27 -18.90
C GLY A 585 -11.19 -11.27 -19.93
N SER A 586 -11.15 -12.29 -20.78
CA SER A 586 -10.15 -12.46 -21.86
C SER A 586 -10.46 -11.69 -23.15
N LYS A 587 -11.63 -11.03 -23.24
CA LYS A 587 -12.03 -10.20 -24.38
C LYS A 587 -11.53 -8.76 -24.21
N ASN A 588 -11.66 -7.97 -25.27
CA ASN A 588 -11.26 -6.56 -25.26
C ASN A 588 -11.97 -5.77 -24.16
N ILE A 589 -11.26 -4.83 -23.56
CA ILE A 589 -11.81 -3.88 -22.59
C ILE A 589 -12.51 -2.77 -23.38
N LEU A 590 -13.75 -2.46 -23.01
CA LEU A 590 -14.53 -1.39 -23.63
C LEU A 590 -14.37 -0.10 -22.83
N VAL A 591 -14.03 0.98 -23.52
CA VAL A 591 -13.86 2.30 -22.90
C VAL A 591 -14.72 3.32 -23.62
N ALA A 592 -15.72 3.86 -22.94
CA ALA A 592 -16.43 5.04 -23.42
C ALA A 592 -15.72 6.31 -22.96
N LYS A 593 -15.29 7.13 -23.92
CA LYS A 593 -14.66 8.43 -23.70
C LYS A 593 -15.01 9.35 -24.86
N ASP A 594 -15.32 10.61 -24.55
CA ASP A 594 -15.65 11.64 -25.54
C ASP A 594 -16.80 11.22 -26.49
N ASN A 595 -17.83 10.55 -25.95
CA ASN A 595 -18.95 9.95 -26.69
C ASN A 595 -18.55 8.91 -27.76
N THR A 596 -17.35 8.35 -27.66
CA THR A 596 -16.86 7.28 -28.54
C THR A 596 -16.50 6.04 -27.73
N ILE A 597 -16.54 4.87 -28.39
CA ILE A 597 -16.09 3.61 -27.81
C ILE A 597 -14.70 3.28 -28.37
N ILE A 598 -13.77 3.03 -27.46
CA ILE A 598 -12.41 2.59 -27.75
C ILE A 598 -12.24 1.20 -27.14
N GLU A 599 -11.63 0.29 -27.90
CA GLU A 599 -11.34 -1.07 -27.45
C GLU A 599 -9.85 -1.24 -27.18
N PHE A 600 -9.54 -1.89 -26.06
CA PHE A 600 -8.17 -2.27 -25.73
C PHE A 600 -8.06 -3.79 -25.65
N PRO A 601 -7.12 -4.42 -26.38
CA PRO A 601 -6.97 -5.86 -26.35
C PRO A 601 -6.52 -6.32 -24.96
N ALA A 602 -7.22 -7.31 -24.39
CA ALA A 602 -6.76 -7.98 -23.19
C ALA A 602 -5.46 -8.76 -23.46
N MET A 603 -4.62 -8.87 -22.44
CA MET A 603 -3.44 -9.73 -22.51
C MET A 603 -3.88 -11.19 -22.37
N LYS A 604 -3.77 -11.96 -23.46
CA LYS A 604 -4.07 -13.39 -23.43
C LYS A 604 -2.94 -14.15 -22.75
N LEU A 605 -3.29 -14.91 -21.72
CA LEU A 605 -2.40 -15.84 -21.04
C LEU A 605 -2.80 -17.28 -21.40
N PRO A 606 -1.82 -18.19 -21.53
CA PRO A 606 -2.12 -19.63 -21.59
C PRO A 606 -2.90 -20.07 -20.35
N GLU A 607 -3.86 -20.98 -20.50
CA GLU A 607 -4.71 -21.44 -19.39
C GLU A 607 -3.90 -22.03 -18.25
N GLU A 608 -2.76 -22.66 -18.54
CA GLU A 608 -1.88 -23.27 -17.53
C GLU A 608 -1.17 -22.23 -16.65
N LYS A 609 -1.14 -20.96 -17.07
CA LYS A 609 -0.61 -19.86 -16.26
C LYS A 609 -1.68 -19.19 -15.41
N ILE A 610 -2.97 -19.44 -15.68
CA ILE A 610 -4.07 -18.84 -14.92
C ILE A 610 -4.27 -19.67 -13.67
N VAL A 611 -3.85 -19.13 -12.53
CA VAL A 611 -3.96 -19.78 -11.21
C VAL A 611 -5.20 -19.30 -10.46
N ASP A 612 -5.54 -18.02 -10.60
CA ASP A 612 -6.69 -17.42 -9.91
C ASP A 612 -7.25 -16.25 -10.72
N THR A 613 -8.56 -16.14 -10.89
CA THR A 613 -9.17 -14.95 -11.50
C THR A 613 -9.62 -13.92 -10.46
N ASN A 614 -9.61 -14.28 -9.18
CA ASN A 614 -10.02 -13.42 -8.09
C ASN A 614 -9.10 -12.19 -7.96
N GLY A 615 -9.72 -11.02 -7.75
CA GLY A 615 -8.99 -9.76 -7.65
C GLY A 615 -8.41 -9.25 -8.97
N ALA A 616 -8.65 -9.90 -10.12
CA ALA A 616 -8.21 -9.38 -11.42
C ALA A 616 -8.81 -8.01 -11.75
N GLY A 617 -10.08 -7.78 -11.40
CA GLY A 617 -10.74 -6.47 -11.51
C GLY A 617 -10.10 -5.43 -10.60
N ASP A 618 -9.86 -5.78 -9.32
CA ASP A 618 -9.19 -4.88 -8.36
C ASP A 618 -7.76 -4.53 -8.82
N ALA A 619 -7.04 -5.53 -9.35
CA ALA A 619 -5.72 -5.38 -9.93
C ALA A 619 -5.71 -4.43 -11.12
N PHE A 620 -6.69 -4.60 -12.02
CA PHE A 620 -6.88 -3.72 -13.17
C PHE A 620 -7.05 -2.27 -12.72
N VAL A 621 -7.97 -2.03 -11.78
CA VAL A 621 -8.22 -0.69 -11.25
C VAL A 621 -6.97 -0.16 -10.53
N GLY A 622 -6.26 -0.98 -9.75
CA GLY A 622 -5.05 -0.57 -9.04
C GLY A 622 -3.94 -0.12 -9.99
N GLY A 623 -3.69 -0.88 -11.06
CA GLY A 623 -2.74 -0.51 -12.12
C GLY A 623 -3.17 0.75 -12.88
N PHE A 624 -4.47 0.89 -13.16
CA PHE A 624 -5.03 2.09 -13.78
C PHE A 624 -4.81 3.33 -12.90
N LEU A 625 -5.18 3.26 -11.62
CA LEU A 625 -5.04 4.35 -10.67
C LEU A 625 -3.59 4.75 -10.46
N ALA A 626 -2.67 3.78 -10.42
CA ALA A 626 -1.24 4.06 -10.28
C ALA A 626 -0.71 4.99 -11.39
N GLN A 627 -1.15 4.81 -12.63
CA GLN A 627 -0.75 5.68 -13.75
C GLN A 627 -1.56 6.98 -13.78
N LEU A 628 -2.83 6.93 -13.38
CA LEU A 628 -3.71 8.10 -13.36
C LEU A 628 -3.18 9.19 -12.42
N VAL A 629 -2.78 8.80 -11.20
CA VAL A 629 -2.22 9.75 -10.21
C VAL A 629 -0.85 10.29 -10.62
N GLN A 630 -0.18 9.68 -11.60
CA GLN A 630 1.04 10.18 -12.24
C GLN A 630 0.75 11.13 -13.41
N GLY A 631 -0.52 11.41 -13.70
CA GLY A 631 -0.93 12.27 -14.81
C GLY A 631 -0.68 11.65 -16.19
N ARG A 632 -0.61 10.32 -16.29
CA ARG A 632 -0.48 9.61 -17.58
C ARG A 632 -1.79 9.62 -18.36
N SER A 633 -1.72 9.36 -19.66
CA SER A 633 -2.92 9.26 -20.51
C SER A 633 -3.78 8.06 -20.11
N ILE A 634 -5.08 8.13 -20.42
CA ILE A 634 -6.04 7.05 -20.15
C ILE A 634 -5.61 5.74 -20.80
N GLU A 635 -5.04 5.79 -22.01
CA GLU A 635 -4.48 4.63 -22.72
C GLU A 635 -3.38 3.93 -21.92
N VAL A 636 -2.43 4.70 -21.35
CA VAL A 636 -1.36 4.16 -20.51
C VAL A 636 -1.95 3.57 -19.22
N CYS A 637 -2.95 4.23 -18.64
CA CYS A 637 -3.63 3.72 -17.45
C CYS A 637 -4.29 2.37 -17.73
N ILE A 638 -4.99 2.22 -18.85
CA ILE A 638 -5.63 0.96 -19.25
C ILE A 638 -4.59 -0.13 -19.50
N LYS A 639 -3.51 0.16 -20.24
CA LYS A 639 -2.42 -0.79 -20.47
C LYS A 639 -1.78 -1.29 -19.17
N CYS A 640 -1.58 -0.38 -18.20
CA CYS A 640 -1.07 -0.76 -16.88
C CYS A 640 -2.06 -1.61 -16.09
N GLY A 641 -3.36 -1.30 -16.17
CA GLY A 641 -4.42 -2.12 -15.57
C GLY A 641 -4.45 -3.53 -16.17
N ILE A 642 -4.40 -3.65 -17.51
CA ILE A 642 -4.33 -4.95 -18.21
C ILE A 642 -3.10 -5.74 -17.75
N TRP A 643 -1.94 -5.09 -17.68
CA TRP A 643 -0.72 -5.74 -17.22
C TRP A 643 -0.83 -6.20 -15.75
N ALA A 644 -1.36 -5.35 -14.86
CA ALA A 644 -1.53 -5.68 -13.45
C ALA A 644 -2.48 -6.87 -13.25
N ALA A 645 -3.62 -6.88 -13.95
CA ALA A 645 -4.54 -8.01 -13.95
C ALA A 645 -3.85 -9.29 -14.44
N ALA A 646 -3.11 -9.22 -15.55
CA ALA A 646 -2.37 -10.36 -16.08
C ALA A 646 -1.30 -10.90 -15.11
N GLN A 647 -0.67 -10.05 -14.29
CA GLN A 647 0.28 -10.51 -13.27
C GLN A 647 -0.43 -11.19 -12.09
N ILE A 648 -1.56 -10.65 -11.65
CA ILE A 648 -2.27 -11.14 -10.48
C ILE A 648 -2.96 -12.46 -10.77
N VAL A 649 -3.49 -12.66 -11.99
CA VAL A 649 -4.17 -13.92 -12.30
C VAL A 649 -3.27 -15.16 -12.35
N GLN A 650 -1.95 -14.95 -12.35
CA GLN A 650 -0.96 -16.03 -12.31
C GLN A 650 -0.61 -16.48 -10.89
N ARG A 651 -1.31 -15.98 -9.87
CA ARG A 651 -1.04 -16.23 -8.45
C ARG A 651 -2.34 -16.38 -7.67
N SER A 652 -2.29 -17.01 -6.49
CA SER A 652 -3.46 -17.12 -5.62
C SER A 652 -3.77 -15.78 -4.94
N GLY A 653 -5.02 -15.34 -5.01
CA GLY A 653 -5.54 -14.08 -4.50
C GLY A 653 -4.94 -12.85 -5.17
N CYS A 654 -5.30 -11.67 -4.65
CA CYS A 654 -4.69 -10.40 -5.06
C CYS A 654 -3.30 -10.22 -4.41
N THR A 655 -2.34 -11.02 -4.87
CA THR A 655 -0.97 -11.07 -4.35
C THR A 655 0.06 -10.76 -5.43
N TYR A 656 1.18 -10.16 -5.01
CA TYR A 656 2.28 -9.82 -5.90
C TYR A 656 3.62 -9.87 -5.18
N GLU A 657 4.68 -10.15 -5.93
CA GLU A 657 6.05 -10.19 -5.45
C GLU A 657 6.98 -9.35 -6.32
N GLY A 658 8.04 -8.83 -5.70
CA GLY A 658 9.06 -8.07 -6.40
C GLY A 658 8.60 -6.66 -6.79
N LYS A 659 9.33 -6.06 -7.74
CA LYS A 659 9.01 -4.71 -8.26
C LYS A 659 8.16 -4.84 -9.54
N PRO A 660 7.20 -3.93 -9.77
CA PRO A 660 6.47 -3.94 -11.03
C PRO A 660 7.41 -3.58 -12.18
N THR A 661 7.34 -4.35 -13.27
CA THR A 661 8.17 -4.20 -14.47
C THR A 661 7.43 -3.55 -15.64
N PHE A 662 6.21 -3.07 -15.42
CA PHE A 662 5.44 -2.35 -16.44
C PHE A 662 6.21 -1.11 -16.93
N SER A 663 6.31 -0.97 -18.25
CA SER A 663 6.79 0.23 -18.93
C SER A 663 5.63 0.89 -19.67
N PRO A 664 5.36 2.19 -19.43
CA PRO A 664 4.28 2.96 -20.07
C PRO A 664 4.25 2.90 -21.60
#